data_AF-A0A5C6BW18-F1
#
_entry.id   AF-A0A5C6BW18-F1
#
_cell.length_a   1.000
_cell.length_b   1.000
_cell.length_c   1.000
_cell.angle_alpha   90.00
_cell.angle_beta   90.00
_cell.angle_gamma   90.00
#
_symmetry.space_group_name_H-M   'P 1'
#
loop_
_entity.id
_entity.type
_entity.pdbx_description
1 polymer ?
#
loop_
_entity_poly.entity_id
_entity_poly.type
_entity_poly.pdbx_seq_one_letter_code
_entity_poly.pdbx_strand_id
1 'polypeptide(L)'
;MTTLQMTRSNVKQMAPTLGSQRRCQPRDNRSRLLVGGCGRTITMAAVFALLVMAVGPMVSSVRADVGDTTGLFPSLSLGRYGQADPSGLGQQEPAVVKASFYAVADQPQLVVVQVDVALESPWHIYSLTQPKGGPLPTKMSIVSDDVLQIVGEWRADAKPKKSISEEFGGITVEEHEDEVKFFAVAKIQQADQTAESLPEIKVEISALTCMTGGACQPLDETLTASYAGLAPPALAKSAMVGIEAKGAADTELSADAGTSANSEQVDTSAIPLFQDEDYAIRWRAYVTPASLRPGQQGKLVFTALPEGEYHTYPGVVGDDPMSTNFAVEDKAGLKIAAPKTDAEIIKEELVPGLVNQYHDGDVTWTMPIEIPADAKPGKKTIRGAIGYQACTASSCLVPKAVRFEAVVNVVAGDPAESTGGAQAAAMTLTSAKFGDVKKLAGNTQWVDKITPAAAISSVPKPPAAAGGNASDDATVAPLVMEDSSGTSMTLPVLLGFALLGGFILNFMPCVLPVVGLKVMSFVQQAGSDRRRAFLLNFSYAAGIMAIFVLLAVLMVVFSMAWGEMFTHPEVRIALIVLMFAMALSYFGVWELPAPGMASSKGAQELQQREGYTGAFFKGMFATVLSTPCSGPFLGGIFALIGGKLPPLQSTIVILVVGLGMSVPYVIMGIWPKMMSWLPKPGPWMETFKEFLAFLFLATVAFFFYTFDDADKMWVFAALMGVWFGCWIIGKTPSWQTAQRRLIAWVSGIGVAVAISLLAFTYLGPAAPDQQTKQELLAWEPYDEVRLQELHAEGKTVLVDFSAKWCLSCLVNLGVAIDTQPTADLVEELGVVTMYADWTDRSPEIKAKLDELQSKSIPLLAIYPGSDPSRPILLRDLVTQQNVLNALRQAGPSQSGPLVTHKPEVPKTLVTR
;
A
#
# COMPACT_ATOMS: atom_id res chain seq x y z
N MET A 1 -11.85 32.79 81.06
CA MET A 1 -12.38 31.76 80.14
C MET A 1 -11.30 31.52 79.07
N THR A 2 -10.04 31.22 79.44
CA THR A 2 -9.43 29.89 79.74
C THR A 2 -9.45 29.02 78.47
N THR A 3 -8.37 28.75 77.72
CA THR A 3 -6.95 28.41 78.03
C THR A 3 -6.04 28.86 76.87
N LEU A 4 -5.14 29.85 77.04
CA LEU A 4 -3.71 29.80 77.44
C LEU A 4 -2.67 29.61 76.30
N GLN A 5 -1.99 30.72 75.99
CA GLN A 5 -0.68 30.79 75.33
C GLN A 5 0.42 30.15 76.19
N MET A 6 1.43 29.53 75.58
CA MET A 6 2.79 29.50 76.14
C MET A 6 3.87 29.59 75.04
N THR A 7 4.83 30.45 75.32
CA THR A 7 6.08 30.77 74.62
C THR A 7 7.22 29.77 74.90
N ARG A 8 8.20 29.72 73.97
CA ARG A 8 9.64 29.39 74.14
C ARG A 8 10.03 28.18 75.00
N SER A 9 10.51 27.11 74.36
CA SER A 9 11.82 26.47 74.67
C SER A 9 12.12 25.33 73.69
N ASN A 10 13.20 25.47 72.91
CA ASN A 10 14.23 24.45 72.60
C ASN A 10 14.94 24.78 71.28
N VAL A 11 15.81 25.79 71.40
CA VAL A 11 17.00 25.97 70.58
C VAL A 11 18.05 24.99 71.09
N LYS A 12 18.40 23.96 70.29
CA LYS A 12 19.76 23.40 70.09
C LYS A 12 19.69 22.03 69.39
N GLN A 13 20.67 21.81 68.50
CA GLN A 13 21.02 20.57 67.77
C GLN A 13 20.15 20.34 66.52
N MET A 14 20.62 20.39 65.26
CA MET A 14 21.96 20.30 64.69
C MET A 14 22.05 21.11 63.37
N ALA A 15 23.18 21.78 63.16
CA ALA A 15 23.75 22.23 61.90
C ALA A 15 25.28 22.12 62.09
N PRO A 16 26.16 22.37 61.09
CA PRO A 16 26.22 21.96 59.68
C PRO A 16 27.63 21.44 59.32
N THR A 17 27.87 21.00 58.08
CA THR A 17 29.23 21.07 57.47
C THR A 17 29.14 21.37 55.98
N LEU A 18 29.19 22.67 55.67
CA LEU A 18 29.62 23.20 54.39
C LEU A 18 30.91 23.98 54.67
N GLY A 19 32.02 23.59 54.05
CA GLY A 19 33.27 24.33 54.17
C GLY A 19 34.47 23.62 53.55
N SER A 20 34.78 23.96 52.30
CA SER A 20 36.17 24.19 51.86
C SER A 20 36.17 24.77 50.44
N GLN A 21 36.39 26.09 50.36
CA GLN A 21 36.90 26.73 49.16
C GLN A 21 38.36 26.29 48.93
N ARG A 22 38.71 25.87 47.71
CA ARG A 22 40.05 26.14 47.16
C ARG A 22 39.98 26.78 45.79
N ARG A 23 40.32 28.07 45.85
CA ARG A 23 40.89 28.98 44.86
C ARG A 23 41.79 28.28 43.81
N CYS A 24 41.52 28.51 42.52
CA CYS A 24 42.50 28.40 41.44
C CYS A 24 42.54 29.71 40.64
N GLN A 25 43.66 30.41 40.72
CA GLN A 25 44.09 31.49 39.83
C GLN A 25 44.78 30.89 38.57
N PRO A 26 44.99 31.68 37.50
CA PRO A 26 45.21 31.16 36.15
C PRO A 26 46.68 30.84 35.89
N ARG A 27 46.94 29.77 35.11
CA ARG A 27 48.24 29.54 34.48
C ARG A 27 48.08 28.79 33.15
N ASP A 28 48.41 29.52 32.08
CA ASP A 28 48.82 29.11 30.73
C ASP A 28 48.09 27.98 29.96
N ASN A 29 47.28 28.42 28.99
CA ASN A 29 47.48 28.24 27.55
C ASN A 29 47.75 26.82 26.99
N ARG A 30 46.69 26.04 26.72
CA ARG A 30 46.40 25.36 25.44
C ARG A 30 45.10 24.53 25.53
N SER A 31 44.41 24.42 24.39
CA SER A 31 43.29 23.51 24.08
C SER A 31 41.87 23.95 24.48
N ARG A 32 41.17 24.58 23.53
CA ARG A 32 39.72 24.82 23.55
C ARG A 32 38.96 23.54 23.18
N LEU A 33 38.15 23.01 24.09
CA LEU A 33 36.93 22.22 23.81
C LEU A 33 36.28 21.88 25.17
N LEU A 34 35.19 22.59 25.49
CA LEU A 34 34.11 22.26 26.45
C LEU A 34 33.42 23.56 26.90
N VAL A 35 32.64 24.16 26.01
CA VAL A 35 31.62 25.15 26.36
C VAL A 35 30.35 24.77 25.60
N GLY A 36 29.50 23.94 26.21
CA GLY A 36 28.20 23.55 25.64
C GLY A 36 27.09 23.34 26.68
N GLY A 37 27.42 23.15 27.96
CA GLY A 37 26.42 22.81 28.98
C GLY A 37 25.77 24.00 29.72
N CYS A 38 26.41 25.17 29.77
CA CYS A 38 26.00 26.24 30.70
C CYS A 38 25.02 27.27 30.09
N GLY A 39 24.86 27.28 28.75
CA GLY A 39 23.97 28.24 28.07
C GLY A 39 22.49 27.85 28.06
N ARG A 40 22.17 26.54 28.05
CA ARG A 40 20.79 26.04 27.89
C ARG A 40 19.91 26.23 29.13
N THR A 41 20.49 26.27 30.33
CA THR A 41 19.75 26.40 31.60
C THR A 41 19.29 27.83 31.89
N ILE A 42 20.06 28.85 31.45
CA ILE A 42 19.72 30.26 31.68
C ILE A 42 18.60 30.72 30.74
N THR A 43 18.56 30.21 29.50
CA THR A 43 17.50 30.51 28.53
C THR A 43 16.17 29.84 28.91
N MET A 44 16.20 28.66 29.55
CA MET A 44 15.02 27.96 30.05
C MET A 44 14.24 28.71 31.13
N ALA A 45 14.95 29.29 32.11
CA ALA A 45 14.31 30.01 33.21
C ALA A 45 13.65 31.31 32.73
N ALA A 46 14.26 31.98 31.74
CA ALA A 46 13.73 33.21 31.15
C ALA A 46 12.46 32.97 30.32
N VAL A 47 12.42 31.89 29.53
CA VAL A 47 11.23 31.52 28.72
C VAL A 47 10.08 31.04 29.61
N PHE A 48 10.37 30.25 30.64
CA PHE A 48 9.36 29.79 31.59
C PHE A 48 8.77 30.95 32.42
N ALA A 49 9.62 31.91 32.84
CA ALA A 49 9.16 33.12 33.53
C ALA A 49 8.32 34.04 32.62
N LEU A 50 8.66 34.17 31.33
CA LEU A 50 7.87 34.92 30.36
C LEU A 50 6.49 34.29 30.14
N LEU A 51 6.42 32.95 30.10
CA LEU A 51 5.19 32.19 29.90
C LEU A 51 4.25 32.30 31.11
N VAL A 52 4.80 32.29 32.34
CA VAL A 52 4.04 32.50 33.58
C VAL A 52 3.55 33.95 33.71
N MET A 53 4.33 34.94 33.29
CA MET A 53 3.91 36.35 33.31
C MET A 53 2.86 36.69 32.24
N ALA A 54 2.89 36.03 31.07
CA ALA A 54 1.92 36.27 30.00
C ALA A 54 0.56 35.62 30.26
N VAL A 55 0.52 34.50 31.00
CA VAL A 55 -0.71 33.71 31.24
C VAL A 55 -1.33 33.98 32.63
N GLY A 56 -0.54 34.47 33.59
CA GLY A 56 -0.95 34.73 34.98
C GLY A 56 -2.25 35.54 35.18
N PRO A 57 -2.56 36.58 34.37
CA PRO A 57 -3.76 37.39 34.59
C PRO A 57 -5.09 36.74 34.16
N MET A 58 -5.09 35.62 33.44
CA MET A 58 -6.34 34.99 32.93
C MET A 58 -6.93 33.92 33.84
N VAL A 59 -6.20 33.44 34.85
CA VAL A 59 -6.64 32.32 35.70
C VAL A 59 -7.47 32.79 36.91
N SER A 60 -7.52 34.10 37.20
CA SER A 60 -8.08 34.64 38.45
C SER A 60 -9.60 34.81 38.51
N SER A 61 -10.38 34.31 37.53
CA SER A 61 -11.84 34.56 37.48
C SER A 61 -12.76 33.33 37.49
N VAL A 62 -12.26 32.13 37.78
CA VAL A 62 -13.13 30.98 38.04
C VAL A 62 -13.13 30.69 39.55
N ARG A 63 -14.10 31.28 40.24
CA ARG A 63 -14.44 30.97 41.63
C ARG A 63 -15.17 29.63 41.61
N ALA A 64 -14.52 28.57 42.09
CA ALA A 64 -15.15 27.27 42.30
C ALA A 64 -16.02 27.34 43.56
N ASP A 65 -17.32 27.09 43.41
CA ASP A 65 -18.19 26.72 44.52
C ASP A 65 -17.87 25.25 44.87
N VAL A 66 -17.42 25.02 46.10
CA VAL A 66 -17.00 23.71 46.59
C VAL A 66 -18.16 23.09 47.33
N GLY A 67 -18.85 22.18 46.63
CA GLY A 67 -19.81 21.24 47.19
C GLY A 67 -19.68 19.92 46.44
N ASP A 68 -19.26 18.89 47.17
CA ASP A 68 -19.14 17.48 46.80
C ASP A 68 -17.84 17.03 46.09
N THR A 69 -16.87 16.62 46.90
CA THR A 69 -15.62 15.98 46.50
C THR A 69 -15.78 14.46 46.43
N THR A 70 -16.32 13.94 45.33
CA THR A 70 -16.03 12.60 44.81
C THR A 70 -16.13 12.63 43.29
N GLY A 71 -15.02 12.42 42.56
CA GLY A 71 -15.07 12.34 41.10
C GLY A 71 -13.86 12.84 40.31
N LEU A 72 -12.66 12.92 40.90
CA LEU A 72 -11.52 13.49 40.16
C LEU A 72 -10.75 12.50 39.27
N PHE A 73 -10.91 11.17 39.38
CA PHE A 73 -10.30 10.18 38.46
C PHE A 73 -11.00 8.79 38.50
N PRO A 74 -12.05 8.50 37.70
CA PRO A 74 -12.58 7.13 37.57
C PRO A 74 -12.19 6.41 36.27
N SER A 75 -11.71 7.09 35.23
CA SER A 75 -11.58 6.51 33.87
C SER A 75 -10.14 6.35 33.37
N LEU A 76 -9.27 5.78 34.20
CA LEU A 76 -8.04 5.14 33.76
C LEU A 76 -8.02 3.71 34.29
N SER A 77 -8.84 2.84 33.68
CA SER A 77 -8.58 1.41 33.68
C SER A 77 -8.61 0.89 32.25
N LEU A 78 -7.44 0.49 31.75
CA LEU A 78 -7.33 -0.40 30.60
C LEU A 78 -8.10 -1.69 30.91
N GLY A 79 -9.20 -1.92 30.21
CA GLY A 79 -9.89 -3.20 30.26
C GLY A 79 -11.33 -3.15 29.76
N ARG A 80 -11.56 -3.81 28.62
CA ARG A 80 -12.68 -4.72 28.36
C ARG A 80 -14.06 -4.08 28.09
N TYR A 81 -14.52 -4.32 26.85
CA TYR A 81 -15.89 -4.70 26.47
C TYR A 81 -16.94 -4.67 27.60
N GLY A 82 -17.93 -3.77 27.50
CA GLY A 82 -19.18 -3.85 28.28
C GLY A 82 -19.75 -2.50 28.77
N GLN A 83 -20.79 -2.04 28.09
CA GLN A 83 -21.92 -1.19 28.56
C GLN A 83 -21.81 0.34 28.75
N ALA A 84 -22.61 1.00 27.89
CA ALA A 84 -23.63 2.04 28.11
C ALA A 84 -23.22 3.49 28.43
N ASP A 85 -23.36 4.35 27.41
CA ASP A 85 -23.40 5.82 27.46
C ASP A 85 -24.80 6.32 27.89
N PRO A 86 -24.94 7.22 28.88
CA PRO A 86 -26.19 7.86 29.25
C PRO A 86 -26.34 9.21 28.52
N SER A 87 -26.53 9.18 27.20
CA SER A 87 -26.98 10.36 26.43
C SER A 87 -27.77 10.00 25.16
N GLY A 88 -28.95 9.39 25.36
CA GLY A 88 -30.18 9.78 24.66
C GLY A 88 -30.32 9.63 23.13
N LEU A 89 -29.42 8.94 22.44
CA LEU A 89 -29.66 8.33 21.13
C LEU A 89 -29.16 6.89 21.20
N GLY A 90 -30.05 5.97 21.56
CA GLY A 90 -29.71 4.57 21.81
C GLY A 90 -29.13 3.89 20.58
N GLN A 91 -28.02 3.17 20.76
CA GLN A 91 -27.77 2.00 19.92
C GLN A 91 -28.90 1.00 20.21
N GLN A 92 -29.96 1.05 19.41
CA GLN A 92 -30.87 -0.08 19.28
C GLN A 92 -30.09 -1.16 18.54
N GLU A 93 -29.88 -2.32 19.18
CA GLU A 93 -29.45 -3.52 18.47
C GLU A 93 -30.50 -3.80 17.39
N PRO A 94 -30.15 -3.75 16.09
CA PRO A 94 -31.13 -3.79 15.01
C PRO A 94 -31.88 -5.13 14.94
N ALA A 95 -31.31 -6.18 15.52
CA ALA A 95 -31.90 -7.51 15.63
C ALA A 95 -31.60 -8.12 17.01
N VAL A 96 -32.60 -8.76 17.61
CA VAL A 96 -32.47 -9.61 18.80
C VAL A 96 -32.51 -11.07 18.34
N VAL A 97 -31.42 -11.81 18.59
CA VAL A 97 -31.29 -13.20 18.12
C VAL A 97 -31.28 -14.18 19.30
N LYS A 98 -32.00 -15.31 19.15
CA LYS A 98 -32.03 -16.40 20.15
C LYS A 98 -31.91 -17.75 19.46
N ALA A 99 -31.16 -18.68 20.07
CA ALA A 99 -31.05 -20.05 19.57
C ALA A 99 -31.65 -21.06 20.57
N SER A 100 -32.33 -22.07 20.06
CA SER A 100 -32.90 -23.17 20.83
C SER A 100 -32.83 -24.47 20.04
N PHE A 101 -32.88 -25.62 20.73
CA PHE A 101 -32.99 -26.91 20.07
C PHE A 101 -34.04 -27.79 20.72
N TYR A 102 -34.68 -28.63 19.92
CA TYR A 102 -35.82 -29.43 20.29
C TYR A 102 -35.64 -30.90 19.93
N ALA A 103 -36.14 -31.80 20.76
CA ALA A 103 -36.21 -33.22 20.45
C ALA A 103 -37.35 -33.51 19.45
N VAL A 104 -37.11 -34.41 18.48
CA VAL A 104 -38.16 -34.88 17.57
C VAL A 104 -38.88 -36.06 18.20
N ALA A 105 -40.22 -35.99 18.26
CA ALA A 105 -41.05 -37.10 18.74
C ALA A 105 -40.79 -38.36 17.90
N ASP A 106 -40.67 -39.52 18.55
CA ASP A 106 -40.44 -40.82 17.91
C ASP A 106 -39.10 -40.99 17.15
N GLN A 107 -38.18 -40.03 17.25
CA GLN A 107 -36.83 -40.07 16.64
C GLN A 107 -35.75 -39.57 17.62
N PRO A 108 -35.27 -40.40 18.56
CA PRO A 108 -34.39 -39.96 19.65
C PRO A 108 -32.99 -39.50 19.20
N GLN A 109 -32.59 -39.80 17.96
CA GLN A 109 -31.31 -39.37 17.38
C GLN A 109 -31.40 -38.08 16.56
N LEU A 110 -32.59 -37.50 16.40
CA LEU A 110 -32.80 -36.28 15.62
C LEU A 110 -33.23 -35.12 16.53
N VAL A 111 -32.60 -33.96 16.31
CA VAL A 111 -32.95 -32.70 16.95
C VAL A 111 -33.21 -31.65 15.89
N VAL A 112 -34.11 -30.71 16.20
CA VAL A 112 -34.34 -29.52 15.38
C VAL A 112 -33.65 -28.35 16.08
N VAL A 113 -32.69 -27.74 15.40
CA VAL A 113 -32.04 -26.50 15.85
C VAL A 113 -32.80 -25.34 15.24
N GLN A 114 -33.18 -24.35 16.05
CA GLN A 114 -33.94 -23.17 15.66
C GLN A 114 -33.23 -21.90 16.11
N VAL A 115 -33.14 -20.90 15.23
CA VAL A 115 -32.62 -19.56 15.47
C VAL A 115 -33.74 -18.55 15.17
N ASP A 116 -34.17 -17.82 16.20
CA ASP A 116 -35.20 -16.78 16.12
C ASP A 116 -34.52 -15.42 15.99
N VAL A 117 -34.83 -14.67 14.94
CA VAL A 117 -34.35 -13.31 14.69
C VAL A 117 -35.53 -12.36 14.73
N ALA A 118 -35.55 -11.43 15.68
CA ALA A 118 -36.54 -10.36 15.77
C ALA A 118 -35.90 -9.03 15.39
N LEU A 119 -36.43 -8.33 14.39
CA LEU A 119 -35.93 -7.07 13.83
C LEU A 119 -36.87 -5.92 14.17
N GLU A 120 -36.33 -4.76 14.53
CA GLU A 120 -37.14 -3.56 14.71
C GLU A 120 -37.36 -2.84 13.36
N SER A 121 -38.58 -2.46 13.01
CA SER A 121 -38.82 -1.66 11.79
C SER A 121 -38.03 -0.33 11.85
N PRO A 122 -37.27 0.07 10.80
CA PRO A 122 -37.36 -0.39 9.40
C PRO A 122 -36.23 -1.35 8.96
N TRP A 123 -35.71 -2.17 9.87
CA TRP A 123 -34.64 -3.12 9.58
C TRP A 123 -35.15 -4.42 8.95
N HIS A 124 -34.38 -4.97 8.01
CA HIS A 124 -34.60 -6.27 7.41
C HIS A 124 -33.31 -7.10 7.40
N ILE A 125 -33.45 -8.41 7.27
CA ILE A 125 -32.37 -9.38 7.10
C ILE A 125 -32.51 -10.10 5.76
N TYR A 126 -31.40 -10.34 5.06
CA TYR A 126 -31.44 -11.05 3.78
C TYR A 126 -31.66 -12.55 3.95
N SER A 127 -32.37 -13.16 2.99
CA SER A 127 -32.73 -14.59 3.04
C SER A 127 -31.55 -15.54 2.83
N LEU A 128 -31.76 -16.82 3.17
CA LEU A 128 -30.83 -17.93 2.91
C LEU A 128 -30.64 -18.18 1.40
N THR A 129 -31.64 -17.86 0.60
CA THR A 129 -31.74 -18.21 -0.82
C THR A 129 -31.40 -17.06 -1.78
N GLN A 130 -30.56 -16.11 -1.36
CA GLN A 130 -30.25 -14.96 -2.21
C GLN A 130 -29.62 -15.33 -3.56
N PRO A 131 -30.01 -14.67 -4.66
CA PRO A 131 -29.44 -14.92 -5.98
C PRO A 131 -27.99 -14.43 -6.06
N LYS A 132 -27.19 -15.10 -6.91
CA LYS A 132 -25.78 -14.78 -7.13
C LYS A 132 -25.64 -13.35 -7.68
N GLY A 133 -24.74 -12.56 -7.07
CA GLY A 133 -24.54 -11.14 -7.40
C GLY A 133 -25.36 -10.16 -6.56
N GLY A 134 -26.30 -10.65 -5.73
CA GLY A 134 -27.02 -9.86 -4.73
C GLY A 134 -26.27 -9.71 -3.39
N PRO A 135 -26.90 -9.10 -2.38
CA PRO A 135 -26.31 -8.93 -1.04
C PRO A 135 -26.06 -10.26 -0.34
N LEU A 136 -25.18 -10.24 0.67
CA LEU A 136 -24.71 -11.44 1.39
C LEU A 136 -25.90 -12.23 1.99
N PRO A 137 -26.06 -13.52 1.65
CA PRO A 137 -27.11 -14.36 2.24
C PRO A 137 -26.83 -14.61 3.72
N THR A 138 -27.90 -14.76 4.51
CA THR A 138 -27.79 -15.28 5.88
C THR A 138 -27.25 -16.70 5.84
N LYS A 139 -26.20 -16.98 6.61
CA LYS A 139 -25.59 -18.30 6.78
C LYS A 139 -25.60 -18.71 8.23
N MET A 140 -25.81 -20.00 8.47
CA MET A 140 -25.79 -20.58 9.81
C MET A 140 -25.01 -21.90 9.80
N SER A 141 -24.20 -22.10 10.83
CA SER A 141 -23.40 -23.31 11.03
C SER A 141 -23.40 -23.71 12.51
N ILE A 142 -23.07 -24.98 12.77
CA ILE A 142 -22.84 -25.48 14.14
C ILE A 142 -21.32 -25.52 14.33
N VAL A 143 -20.83 -24.96 15.43
CA VAL A 143 -19.39 -24.90 15.73
C VAL A 143 -18.87 -26.23 16.30
N SER A 144 -19.77 -27.05 16.84
CA SER A 144 -19.47 -28.32 17.51
C SER A 144 -19.95 -29.54 16.70
N ASP A 145 -19.36 -29.74 15.51
CA ASP A 145 -19.66 -30.85 14.59
C ASP A 145 -19.40 -32.25 15.18
N ASP A 146 -18.58 -32.35 16.23
CA ASP A 146 -18.24 -33.61 16.91
C ASP A 146 -19.43 -34.23 17.69
N VAL A 147 -20.47 -33.45 17.98
CA VAL A 147 -21.64 -33.87 18.77
C VAL A 147 -22.90 -33.97 17.91
N LEU A 148 -23.07 -33.04 16.98
CA LEU A 148 -24.24 -32.92 16.12
C LEU A 148 -23.83 -32.62 14.69
N GLN A 149 -24.37 -33.38 13.73
CA GLN A 149 -24.20 -33.11 12.31
C GLN A 149 -25.52 -32.65 11.70
N ILE A 150 -25.53 -31.53 10.99
CA ILE A 150 -26.69 -31.07 10.23
C ILE A 150 -26.98 -32.07 9.10
N VAL A 151 -28.20 -32.61 9.05
CA VAL A 151 -28.66 -33.59 8.03
C VAL A 151 -29.69 -32.97 7.07
N GLY A 152 -30.35 -31.87 7.46
CA GLY A 152 -31.27 -31.11 6.62
C GLY A 152 -30.76 -29.71 6.30
N GLU A 153 -31.17 -29.16 5.15
CA GLU A 153 -30.87 -27.75 4.81
C GLU A 153 -31.54 -26.78 5.79
N TRP A 154 -30.90 -25.65 6.04
CA TRP A 154 -31.51 -24.54 6.78
C TRP A 154 -32.71 -23.97 6.03
N ARG A 155 -33.79 -23.71 6.74
CA ARG A 155 -35.02 -23.13 6.19
C ARG A 155 -35.56 -22.03 7.07
N ALA A 156 -36.27 -21.07 6.46
CA ALA A 156 -37.05 -20.07 7.16
C ALA A 156 -38.51 -20.54 7.33
N ASP A 157 -39.16 -20.12 8.41
CA ASP A 157 -40.58 -20.35 8.68
C ASP A 157 -41.51 -19.50 7.79
N ALA A 158 -41.07 -18.31 7.42
CA ALA A 158 -41.73 -17.41 6.49
C ALA A 158 -41.06 -17.41 5.11
N LYS A 159 -41.83 -17.11 4.05
CA LYS A 159 -41.26 -16.86 2.71
C LYS A 159 -40.69 -15.44 2.67
N PRO A 160 -39.52 -15.22 2.04
CA PRO A 160 -38.95 -13.88 1.93
C PRO A 160 -39.79 -12.98 1.02
N LYS A 161 -39.81 -11.70 1.34
CA LYS A 161 -40.33 -10.64 0.49
C LYS A 161 -39.33 -10.40 -0.62
N LYS A 162 -39.80 -10.40 -1.87
CA LYS A 162 -38.95 -10.17 -3.04
C LYS A 162 -39.13 -8.74 -3.54
N SER A 163 -38.05 -7.99 -3.70
CA SER A 163 -38.03 -6.64 -4.26
C SER A 163 -36.93 -6.53 -5.31
N ILE A 164 -37.03 -5.58 -6.24
CA ILE A 164 -35.97 -5.33 -7.23
C ILE A 164 -35.12 -4.20 -6.67
N SER A 165 -33.84 -4.46 -6.39
CA SER A 165 -32.91 -3.43 -5.90
C SER A 165 -32.19 -2.78 -7.07
N GLU A 166 -32.28 -1.45 -7.15
CA GLU A 166 -31.50 -0.65 -8.09
C GLU A 166 -30.02 -0.58 -7.66
N GLU A 167 -29.75 -0.66 -6.36
CA GLU A 167 -28.41 -0.65 -5.76
C GLU A 167 -27.58 -1.88 -6.15
N PHE A 168 -28.23 -3.03 -6.31
CA PHE A 168 -27.61 -4.28 -6.77
C PHE A 168 -27.86 -4.54 -8.27
N GLY A 169 -27.97 -3.49 -9.08
CA GLY A 169 -28.01 -3.62 -10.55
C GLY A 169 -29.30 -4.21 -11.10
N GLY A 170 -30.43 -4.05 -10.41
CA GLY A 170 -31.74 -4.54 -10.85
C GLY A 170 -32.01 -6.01 -10.50
N ILE A 171 -31.21 -6.60 -9.61
CA ILE A 171 -31.39 -7.99 -9.15
C ILE A 171 -32.57 -8.05 -8.18
N THR A 172 -33.31 -9.17 -8.22
CA THR A 172 -34.37 -9.45 -7.24
C THR A 172 -33.73 -9.84 -5.91
N VAL A 173 -33.87 -9.02 -4.88
CA VAL A 173 -33.41 -9.30 -3.52
C VAL A 173 -34.54 -9.90 -2.68
N GLU A 174 -34.18 -10.83 -1.81
CA GLU A 174 -35.07 -11.59 -0.92
C GLU A 174 -34.78 -11.22 0.54
N GLU A 175 -35.76 -10.63 1.21
CA GLU A 175 -35.63 -10.01 2.54
C GLU A 175 -36.70 -10.51 3.51
N HIS A 176 -36.38 -10.57 4.80
CA HIS A 176 -37.32 -10.79 5.88
C HIS A 176 -37.39 -9.55 6.78
N GLU A 177 -38.61 -9.15 7.12
CA GLU A 177 -38.94 -8.01 8.00
C GLU A 177 -39.59 -8.56 9.29
N ASP A 178 -39.57 -7.78 10.38
CA ASP A 178 -40.20 -8.05 11.69
C ASP A 178 -39.64 -9.27 12.47
N GLU A 179 -39.97 -10.50 12.09
CA GLU A 179 -39.53 -11.72 12.80
C GLU A 179 -39.36 -12.86 11.78
N VAL A 180 -38.24 -13.58 11.88
CA VAL A 180 -37.99 -14.78 11.07
C VAL A 180 -37.33 -15.87 11.92
N LYS A 181 -37.79 -17.11 11.74
CA LYS A 181 -37.25 -18.29 12.43
C LYS A 181 -36.59 -19.19 11.44
N PHE A 182 -35.29 -19.38 11.62
CA PHE A 182 -34.52 -20.31 10.83
C PHE A 182 -34.38 -21.63 11.57
N PHE A 183 -34.55 -22.76 10.88
CA PHE A 183 -34.41 -24.07 11.49
C PHE A 183 -33.75 -25.09 10.55
N ALA A 184 -33.03 -26.03 11.15
CA ALA A 184 -32.42 -27.17 10.48
C ALA A 184 -32.51 -28.42 11.35
N VAL A 185 -32.44 -29.59 10.71
CA VAL A 185 -32.42 -30.87 11.42
C VAL A 185 -30.98 -31.32 11.57
N ALA A 186 -30.61 -31.69 12.79
CA ALA A 186 -29.31 -32.28 13.09
C ALA A 186 -29.47 -33.68 13.69
N LYS A 187 -28.50 -34.54 13.42
CA LYS A 187 -28.40 -35.89 13.96
C LYS A 187 -27.33 -35.95 15.03
N ILE A 188 -27.65 -36.59 16.15
CA ILE A 188 -26.72 -36.85 17.25
C ILE A 188 -25.74 -37.95 16.81
N GLN A 189 -24.44 -37.67 16.87
CA GLN A 189 -23.41 -38.60 16.40
C GLN A 189 -23.06 -39.70 17.42
N GLN A 190 -23.28 -39.45 18.72
CA GLN A 190 -22.94 -40.39 19.79
C GLN A 190 -24.16 -41.23 20.19
N ALA A 191 -24.04 -42.56 20.12
CA ALA A 191 -25.14 -43.49 20.36
C ALA A 191 -25.67 -43.50 21.81
N ASP A 192 -24.87 -43.02 22.77
CA ASP A 192 -25.21 -43.00 24.21
C ASP A 192 -25.83 -41.67 24.69
N GLN A 193 -26.03 -40.69 23.79
CA GLN A 193 -26.58 -39.38 24.12
C GLN A 193 -28.01 -39.22 23.60
N THR A 194 -28.88 -38.68 24.45
CA THR A 194 -30.24 -38.24 24.09
C THR A 194 -30.28 -36.71 24.03
N ALA A 195 -31.28 -36.14 23.34
CA ALA A 195 -31.44 -34.69 23.21
C ALA A 195 -31.42 -33.94 24.56
N GLU A 196 -31.92 -34.57 25.63
CA GLU A 196 -31.96 -34.02 26.99
C GLU A 196 -30.59 -34.00 27.69
N SER A 197 -29.68 -34.88 27.27
CA SER A 197 -28.32 -35.02 27.83
C SER A 197 -27.26 -34.27 27.02
N LEU A 198 -27.65 -33.59 25.93
CA LEU A 198 -26.73 -32.81 25.12
C LEU A 198 -26.27 -31.56 25.87
N PRO A 199 -24.97 -31.22 25.83
CA PRO A 199 -24.49 -29.93 26.31
C PRO A 199 -25.06 -28.79 25.46
N GLU A 200 -24.98 -27.57 25.97
CA GLU A 200 -25.35 -26.37 25.20
C GLU A 200 -24.62 -26.34 23.84
N ILE A 201 -25.37 -26.17 22.76
CA ILE A 201 -24.85 -26.25 21.38
C ILE A 201 -24.49 -24.84 20.92
N LYS A 202 -23.31 -24.67 20.32
CA LYS A 202 -22.92 -23.37 19.74
C LYS A 202 -23.32 -23.28 18.28
N VAL A 203 -24.15 -22.30 17.95
CA VAL A 203 -24.63 -22.01 16.61
C VAL A 203 -24.06 -20.66 16.18
N GLU A 204 -23.37 -20.60 15.06
CA GLU A 204 -22.86 -19.36 14.49
C GLU A 204 -23.84 -18.88 13.42
N ILE A 205 -24.26 -17.62 13.52
CA ILE A 205 -25.03 -16.91 12.49
C ILE A 205 -24.16 -15.80 11.91
N SER A 206 -24.05 -15.79 10.59
CA SER A 206 -23.43 -14.71 9.82
C SER A 206 -24.45 -14.17 8.84
N ALA A 207 -24.89 -12.94 9.07
CA ALA A 207 -25.95 -12.30 8.30
C ALA A 207 -25.68 -10.81 8.13
N LEU A 208 -26.46 -10.17 7.25
CA LEU A 208 -26.40 -8.74 7.03
C LEU A 208 -27.78 -8.14 7.28
N THR A 209 -27.86 -7.20 8.24
CA THR A 209 -29.07 -6.44 8.57
C THR A 209 -28.98 -5.05 7.97
N CYS A 210 -30.03 -4.58 7.30
CA CYS A 210 -30.02 -3.30 6.60
C CYS A 210 -31.32 -2.52 6.80
N MET A 211 -31.24 -1.21 6.68
CA MET A 211 -32.41 -0.34 6.55
C MET A 211 -32.72 -0.10 5.06
N THR A 212 -33.99 -0.08 4.67
CA THR A 212 -34.39 0.25 3.29
C THR A 212 -33.89 1.65 2.90
N GLY A 213 -32.93 1.72 1.96
CA GLY A 213 -32.32 2.97 1.48
C GLY A 213 -31.15 3.51 2.31
N GLY A 214 -30.53 2.69 3.18
CA GLY A 214 -29.51 3.17 4.13
C GLY A 214 -28.48 2.13 4.59
N ALA A 215 -27.85 2.44 5.73
CA ALA A 215 -26.71 1.71 6.28
C ALA A 215 -27.02 0.25 6.62
N CYS A 216 -26.04 -0.62 6.39
CA CYS A 216 -26.08 -2.03 6.75
C CYS A 216 -25.12 -2.32 7.90
N GLN A 217 -25.51 -3.22 8.79
CA GLN A 217 -24.70 -3.70 9.90
C GLN A 217 -24.56 -5.23 9.80
N PRO A 218 -23.33 -5.78 9.79
CA PRO A 218 -23.12 -7.21 9.84
C PRO A 218 -23.59 -7.76 11.21
N LEU A 219 -24.26 -8.90 11.16
CA LEU A 219 -24.74 -9.67 12.31
C LEU A 219 -23.97 -10.99 12.33
N ASP A 220 -22.81 -10.97 12.97
CA ASP A 220 -21.93 -12.14 13.16
C ASP A 220 -21.90 -12.48 14.65
N GLU A 221 -22.71 -13.46 15.06
CA GLU A 221 -22.85 -13.86 16.47
C GLU A 221 -22.74 -15.37 16.65
N THR A 222 -22.05 -15.79 17.72
CA THR A 222 -22.08 -17.18 18.19
C THR A 222 -23.08 -17.31 19.33
N LEU A 223 -24.18 -17.99 19.07
CA LEU A 223 -25.29 -18.20 19.99
C LEU A 223 -25.17 -19.54 20.69
N THR A 224 -25.59 -19.56 21.95
CA THR A 224 -25.68 -20.78 22.75
C THR A 224 -27.12 -21.29 22.70
N ALA A 225 -27.38 -22.35 21.95
CA ALA A 225 -28.68 -22.98 21.87
C ALA A 225 -28.93 -23.86 23.11
N SER A 226 -30.06 -23.61 23.77
CA SER A 226 -30.52 -24.38 24.94
C SER A 226 -31.64 -25.35 24.58
N TYR A 227 -31.75 -26.44 25.34
CA TYR A 227 -32.79 -27.44 25.13
C TYR A 227 -34.15 -26.85 25.52
N ALA A 228 -35.07 -26.79 24.55
CA ALA A 228 -36.40 -26.20 24.72
C ALA A 228 -37.53 -27.24 24.78
N GLY A 229 -37.19 -28.54 24.90
CA GLY A 229 -38.15 -29.63 25.03
C GLY A 229 -38.50 -30.33 23.71
N LEU A 230 -39.71 -30.87 23.62
CA LEU A 230 -40.20 -31.54 22.40
C LEU A 230 -40.54 -30.49 21.32
N ALA A 231 -40.19 -30.77 20.06
CA ALA A 231 -40.44 -29.87 18.95
C ALA A 231 -41.96 -29.65 18.76
N PRO A 232 -42.43 -28.39 18.62
CA PRO A 232 -43.83 -28.12 18.29
C PRO A 232 -44.26 -28.87 17.02
N PRO A 233 -45.50 -29.40 16.94
CA PRO A 233 -45.93 -30.23 15.80
C PRO A 233 -45.75 -29.56 14.43
N ALA A 234 -45.92 -28.24 14.34
CA ALA A 234 -45.73 -27.47 13.12
C ALA A 234 -44.25 -27.38 12.71
N LEU A 235 -43.35 -27.15 13.67
CA LEU A 235 -41.91 -27.10 13.46
C LEU A 235 -41.37 -28.49 13.07
N ALA A 236 -41.78 -29.54 13.81
CA ALA A 236 -41.39 -30.91 13.53
C ALA A 236 -41.78 -31.34 12.11
N LYS A 237 -43.02 -31.01 11.70
CA LYS A 237 -43.48 -31.31 10.33
C LYS A 237 -42.70 -30.57 9.27
N SER A 238 -42.43 -29.27 9.45
CA SER A 238 -41.68 -28.44 8.48
C SER A 238 -40.19 -28.82 8.40
N ALA A 239 -39.60 -29.23 9.52
CA ALA A 239 -38.20 -29.66 9.60
C ALA A 239 -37.97 -31.02 8.93
N MET A 240 -38.92 -31.95 9.01
CA MET A 240 -38.80 -33.30 8.43
C MET A 240 -39.03 -33.37 6.90
N VAL A 241 -39.54 -32.31 6.27
CA VAL A 241 -39.75 -32.28 4.81
C VAL A 241 -38.42 -32.48 4.07
N GLY A 242 -38.25 -33.56 3.30
CA GLY A 242 -37.07 -33.83 2.47
C GLY A 242 -36.05 -34.82 3.06
N ILE A 243 -36.16 -35.21 4.33
CA ILE A 243 -35.30 -36.25 4.94
C ILE A 243 -35.86 -37.66 4.65
N GLU A 244 -37.18 -37.80 4.50
CA GLU A 244 -37.84 -39.07 4.12
C GLU A 244 -37.60 -39.48 2.65
N ALA A 245 -37.13 -38.58 1.78
CA ALA A 245 -36.99 -38.83 0.34
C ALA A 245 -35.62 -39.39 -0.09
N LYS A 246 -34.60 -39.37 0.78
CA LYS A 246 -33.22 -39.85 0.45
C LYS A 246 -32.97 -41.33 0.75
N GLY A 247 -33.97 -42.07 1.24
CA GLY A 247 -33.87 -43.51 1.53
C GLY A 247 -34.24 -44.46 0.39
N ALA A 248 -34.62 -43.95 -0.80
CA ALA A 248 -35.14 -44.77 -1.89
C ALA A 248 -34.87 -44.16 -3.27
N ALA A 249 -33.62 -44.10 -3.72
CA ALA A 249 -33.29 -43.83 -5.14
C ALA A 249 -31.83 -44.19 -5.48
N ASP A 250 -31.41 -45.43 -5.24
CA ASP A 250 -30.17 -45.98 -5.80
C ASP A 250 -30.51 -47.06 -6.84
N THR A 251 -31.14 -46.72 -7.96
CA THR A 251 -31.12 -47.53 -9.19
C THR A 251 -31.62 -46.69 -10.36
N GLU A 252 -30.75 -46.33 -11.32
CA GLU A 252 -30.90 -46.67 -12.74
C GLU A 252 -29.81 -46.05 -13.61
N LEU A 253 -29.45 -46.85 -14.60
CA LEU A 253 -28.36 -46.74 -15.56
C LEU A 253 -28.86 -46.08 -16.85
N SER A 254 -27.90 -45.61 -17.66
CA SER A 254 -27.98 -45.34 -19.11
C SER A 254 -28.38 -43.92 -19.48
N ALA A 255 -27.95 -43.31 -20.58
CA ALA A 255 -26.87 -43.45 -21.56
C ALA A 255 -27.22 -42.37 -22.60
N ASP A 256 -26.26 -41.63 -23.13
CA ASP A 256 -26.27 -41.33 -24.56
C ASP A 256 -24.94 -40.77 -25.07
N ALA A 257 -24.57 -41.26 -26.24
CA ALA A 257 -23.33 -41.00 -26.96
C ALA A 257 -23.53 -39.94 -28.05
N GLY A 258 -22.47 -39.18 -28.36
CA GLY A 258 -22.43 -38.23 -29.47
C GLY A 258 -21.01 -37.80 -29.84
N THR A 259 -20.49 -38.45 -30.88
CA THR A 259 -19.14 -38.51 -31.44
C THR A 259 -18.54 -37.19 -31.99
N SER A 260 -17.22 -36.97 -31.82
CA SER A 260 -16.28 -36.69 -32.93
C SER A 260 -14.81 -36.74 -32.48
N ALA A 261 -13.98 -37.43 -33.26
CA ALA A 261 -12.59 -37.79 -33.02
C ALA A 261 -11.59 -36.68 -33.41
N ASN A 262 -10.50 -36.52 -32.63
CA ASN A 262 -9.09 -36.79 -33.02
C ASN A 262 -8.12 -36.23 -31.96
N SER A 263 -7.59 -37.08 -31.07
CA SER A 263 -6.23 -37.00 -30.51
C SER A 263 -5.98 -38.28 -29.71
N GLU A 264 -4.73 -38.61 -29.41
CA GLU A 264 -4.34 -39.67 -28.45
C GLU A 264 -4.93 -39.35 -27.06
N GLN A 265 -6.23 -39.55 -26.89
CA GLN A 265 -6.97 -39.16 -25.70
C GLN A 265 -6.90 -40.30 -24.68
N VAL A 266 -6.02 -40.11 -23.70
CA VAL A 266 -6.13 -40.76 -22.40
C VAL A 266 -7.53 -40.45 -21.84
N ASP A 267 -8.29 -41.48 -21.47
CA ASP A 267 -9.60 -41.30 -20.82
C ASP A 267 -9.39 -40.63 -19.44
N THR A 268 -9.65 -39.31 -19.39
CA THR A 268 -9.46 -38.50 -18.18
C THR A 268 -10.71 -38.40 -17.31
N SER A 269 -11.82 -39.05 -17.72
CA SER A 269 -13.11 -38.98 -17.03
C SER A 269 -13.08 -39.56 -15.61
N ALA A 270 -12.14 -40.46 -15.33
CA ALA A 270 -11.94 -41.09 -14.03
C ALA A 270 -10.96 -40.34 -13.10
N ILE A 271 -10.35 -39.24 -13.54
CA ILE A 271 -9.35 -38.50 -12.74
C ILE A 271 -10.07 -37.42 -11.90
N PRO A 272 -9.93 -37.44 -10.56
CA PRO A 272 -10.64 -36.49 -9.69
C PRO A 272 -10.18 -35.06 -9.95
N LEU A 273 -11.14 -34.13 -9.82
CA LEU A 273 -10.87 -32.70 -9.78
C LEU A 273 -10.56 -32.26 -8.35
N PHE A 274 -9.56 -31.42 -8.18
CA PHE A 274 -9.21 -30.81 -6.92
C PHE A 274 -9.57 -29.32 -6.95
N GLN A 275 -10.24 -28.83 -5.91
CA GLN A 275 -10.58 -27.42 -5.72
C GLN A 275 -10.20 -27.02 -4.29
N ASP A 276 -9.52 -25.89 -4.14
CA ASP A 276 -9.06 -25.38 -2.84
C ASP A 276 -10.09 -24.40 -2.27
N GLU A 277 -10.85 -24.79 -1.22
CA GLU A 277 -11.76 -23.90 -0.47
C GLU A 277 -12.66 -23.01 -1.37
N ASP A 278 -13.29 -23.59 -2.39
CA ASP A 278 -14.15 -22.92 -3.39
C ASP A 278 -13.44 -21.90 -4.31
N TYR A 279 -12.13 -22.01 -4.50
CA TYR A 279 -11.39 -21.15 -5.43
C TYR A 279 -11.85 -21.34 -6.89
N ALA A 280 -11.76 -20.27 -7.69
CA ALA A 280 -12.29 -20.24 -9.06
C ALA A 280 -11.52 -21.10 -10.09
N ILE A 281 -10.50 -21.84 -9.69
CA ILE A 281 -9.74 -22.75 -10.56
C ILE A 281 -9.78 -24.15 -9.97
N ARG A 282 -10.22 -25.11 -10.77
CA ARG A 282 -10.15 -26.54 -10.46
C ARG A 282 -8.96 -27.17 -11.18
N TRP A 283 -8.26 -28.07 -10.50
CA TRP A 283 -7.08 -28.75 -11.04
C TRP A 283 -7.37 -30.22 -11.33
N ARG A 284 -6.90 -30.67 -12.49
CA ARG A 284 -6.77 -32.09 -12.84
C ARG A 284 -5.30 -32.42 -13.05
N ALA A 285 -4.78 -33.41 -12.35
CA ALA A 285 -3.36 -33.79 -12.46
C ALA A 285 -3.18 -35.30 -12.58
N TYR A 286 -2.36 -35.74 -13.54
CA TYR A 286 -2.08 -37.15 -13.78
C TYR A 286 -0.73 -37.40 -14.45
N VAL A 287 -0.18 -38.59 -14.22
CA VAL A 287 1.04 -39.06 -14.90
C VAL A 287 0.68 -40.07 -15.98
N THR A 288 1.30 -39.94 -17.15
CA THR A 288 1.14 -40.88 -18.26
C THR A 288 2.47 -41.14 -18.99
N PRO A 289 2.81 -42.41 -19.27
CA PRO A 289 2.18 -43.63 -18.76
C PRO A 289 2.50 -43.85 -17.27
N ALA A 290 1.60 -44.50 -16.53
CA ALA A 290 1.76 -44.75 -15.08
C ALA A 290 2.88 -45.74 -14.72
N SER A 291 3.34 -46.54 -15.69
CA SER A 291 4.43 -47.50 -15.53
C SER A 291 5.44 -47.32 -16.66
N LEU A 292 6.71 -47.15 -16.29
CA LEU A 292 7.81 -46.82 -17.21
C LEU A 292 9.00 -47.74 -16.93
N ARG A 293 9.79 -48.02 -17.95
CA ARG A 293 11.06 -48.76 -17.82
C ARG A 293 12.25 -47.82 -17.73
N PRO A 294 13.40 -48.25 -17.18
CA PRO A 294 14.65 -47.50 -17.28
C PRO A 294 14.96 -47.13 -18.73
N GLY A 295 15.26 -45.85 -18.99
CA GLY A 295 15.50 -45.31 -20.33
C GLY A 295 14.25 -44.84 -21.10
N GLN A 296 13.04 -45.02 -20.56
CA GLN A 296 11.81 -44.50 -21.18
C GLN A 296 11.45 -43.08 -20.68
N GLN A 297 10.71 -42.36 -21.52
CA GLN A 297 10.16 -41.03 -21.22
C GLN A 297 8.67 -41.11 -20.93
N GLY A 298 8.20 -40.29 -19.99
CA GLY A 298 6.79 -40.08 -19.66
C GLY A 298 6.47 -38.59 -19.52
N LYS A 299 5.27 -38.30 -19.05
CA LYS A 299 4.75 -36.94 -18.90
C LYS A 299 3.94 -36.79 -17.62
N LEU A 300 4.21 -35.72 -16.86
CA LEU A 300 3.32 -35.18 -15.84
C LEU A 300 2.40 -34.16 -16.51
N VAL A 301 1.09 -34.28 -16.31
CA VAL A 301 0.10 -33.41 -16.94
C VAL A 301 -0.71 -32.71 -15.86
N PHE A 302 -0.83 -31.39 -16.00
CA PHE A 302 -1.59 -30.51 -15.10
C PHE A 302 -2.55 -29.67 -15.93
N THR A 303 -3.85 -29.81 -15.69
CA THR A 303 -4.89 -29.03 -16.35
C THR A 303 -5.58 -28.13 -15.33
N ALA A 304 -5.54 -26.82 -15.57
CA ALA A 304 -6.33 -25.83 -14.83
C ALA A 304 -7.63 -25.56 -15.58
N LEU A 305 -8.74 -25.64 -14.85
CA LEU A 305 -10.11 -25.44 -15.32
C LEU A 305 -10.69 -24.23 -14.57
N PRO A 306 -10.52 -23.00 -15.08
CA PRO A 306 -11.13 -21.83 -14.49
C PRO A 306 -12.66 -21.87 -14.62
N GLU A 307 -13.37 -21.38 -13.60
CA GLU A 307 -14.83 -21.29 -13.59
C GLU A 307 -15.29 -19.88 -13.97
N GLY A 308 -16.33 -19.74 -14.81
CA GLY A 308 -16.87 -18.41 -15.14
C GLY A 308 -15.94 -17.56 -16.03
N GLU A 309 -15.78 -16.28 -15.69
CA GLU A 309 -14.95 -15.30 -16.45
C GLU A 309 -13.50 -15.22 -15.96
N TYR A 310 -13.05 -16.18 -15.15
CA TYR A 310 -11.69 -16.19 -14.63
C TYR A 310 -10.69 -16.73 -15.65
N HIS A 311 -9.50 -16.14 -15.71
CA HIS A 311 -8.38 -16.60 -16.53
C HIS A 311 -7.20 -17.05 -15.68
N THR A 312 -6.29 -17.80 -16.29
CA THR A 312 -5.05 -18.29 -15.67
C THR A 312 -3.82 -17.70 -16.34
N TYR A 313 -2.68 -17.72 -15.66
CA TYR A 313 -1.45 -17.08 -16.15
C TYR A 313 -0.46 -18.10 -16.73
N PRO A 314 0.48 -17.68 -17.60
CA PRO A 314 1.49 -18.55 -18.17
C PRO A 314 2.28 -19.33 -17.12
N GLY A 315 2.59 -20.58 -17.44
CA GLY A 315 3.38 -21.47 -16.59
C GLY A 315 4.88 -21.17 -16.69
N VAL A 316 5.53 -20.86 -15.58
CA VAL A 316 6.97 -20.50 -15.55
C VAL A 316 7.76 -21.36 -14.58
N VAL A 317 9.07 -21.48 -14.87
CA VAL A 317 10.08 -22.01 -13.96
C VAL A 317 10.82 -20.81 -13.37
N GLY A 318 10.28 -20.23 -12.30
CA GLY A 318 10.81 -19.03 -11.65
C GLY A 318 9.77 -18.42 -10.72
N ASP A 319 10.14 -17.34 -10.04
CA ASP A 319 9.29 -16.63 -9.07
C ASP A 319 8.60 -15.38 -9.66
N ASP A 320 8.43 -15.36 -11.00
CA ASP A 320 7.83 -14.27 -11.77
C ASP A 320 6.47 -13.87 -11.15
N PRO A 321 6.31 -12.59 -10.77
CA PRO A 321 5.06 -12.10 -10.21
C PRO A 321 3.96 -12.14 -11.27
N MET A 322 2.78 -12.67 -10.91
CA MET A 322 1.62 -12.83 -11.81
C MET A 322 1.75 -14.01 -12.81
N SER A 323 2.58 -15.01 -12.54
CA SER A 323 2.67 -16.24 -13.35
C SER A 323 2.22 -17.50 -12.58
N THR A 324 1.91 -18.58 -13.29
CA THR A 324 1.69 -19.89 -12.68
C THR A 324 3.05 -20.54 -12.41
N ASN A 325 3.52 -20.51 -11.17
CA ASN A 325 4.87 -20.96 -10.80
C ASN A 325 4.89 -22.48 -10.53
N PHE A 326 5.64 -23.23 -11.32
CA PHE A 326 5.87 -24.66 -11.08
C PHE A 326 7.17 -24.88 -10.33
N ALA A 327 7.19 -25.82 -9.39
CA ALA A 327 8.39 -26.21 -8.67
C ALA A 327 8.37 -27.69 -8.27
N VAL A 328 9.52 -28.36 -8.34
CA VAL A 328 9.68 -29.76 -7.92
C VAL A 328 10.60 -29.82 -6.71
N GLU A 329 10.11 -30.41 -5.62
CA GLU A 329 10.84 -30.60 -4.36
C GLU A 329 11.71 -31.86 -4.39
N ASP A 330 11.14 -32.98 -4.84
CA ASP A 330 11.80 -34.28 -4.89
C ASP A 330 11.55 -34.95 -6.24
N LYS A 331 12.63 -35.26 -6.96
CA LYS A 331 12.60 -35.95 -8.25
C LYS A 331 12.65 -37.48 -8.13
N ALA A 332 12.90 -38.02 -6.94
CA ALA A 332 13.13 -39.45 -6.68
C ALA A 332 14.22 -40.11 -7.57
N GLY A 333 15.19 -39.31 -8.04
CA GLY A 333 16.26 -39.71 -8.95
C GLY A 333 15.87 -39.75 -10.43
N LEU A 334 14.73 -39.17 -10.83
CA LEU A 334 14.28 -39.03 -12.22
C LEU A 334 14.70 -37.67 -12.79
N LYS A 335 14.78 -37.56 -14.12
CA LYS A 335 14.99 -36.26 -14.79
C LYS A 335 13.66 -35.64 -15.16
N ILE A 336 13.49 -34.34 -14.92
CA ILE A 336 12.23 -33.63 -15.17
C ILE A 336 12.51 -32.33 -15.92
N ALA A 337 11.84 -32.10 -17.04
CA ALA A 337 11.95 -30.88 -17.83
C ALA A 337 10.90 -29.83 -17.43
N ALA A 338 11.13 -28.59 -17.86
CA ALA A 338 10.22 -27.46 -17.64
C ALA A 338 8.81 -27.73 -18.21
N PRO A 339 7.75 -27.15 -17.60
CA PRO A 339 6.38 -27.23 -18.11
C PRO A 339 6.28 -26.60 -19.50
N LYS A 340 5.55 -27.26 -20.38
CA LYS A 340 5.18 -26.77 -21.72
C LYS A 340 3.67 -26.79 -21.86
N THR A 341 3.11 -25.76 -22.48
CA THR A 341 1.69 -25.68 -22.83
C THR A 341 1.57 -25.37 -24.32
N ASP A 342 0.57 -25.97 -24.96
CA ASP A 342 0.20 -25.67 -26.34
C ASP A 342 -0.93 -24.61 -26.40
N ALA A 343 -1.41 -24.13 -25.24
CA ALA A 343 -2.45 -23.11 -25.15
C ALA A 343 -1.92 -21.74 -25.61
N GLU A 344 -2.74 -21.00 -26.36
CA GLU A 344 -2.41 -19.67 -26.84
C GLU A 344 -2.31 -18.67 -25.67
N ILE A 345 -1.31 -17.80 -25.70
CA ILE A 345 -1.11 -16.74 -24.70
C ILE A 345 -1.70 -15.46 -25.27
N ILE A 346 -2.76 -14.96 -24.63
CA ILE A 346 -3.37 -13.67 -24.94
C ILE A 346 -2.50 -12.58 -24.30
N LYS A 347 -2.08 -11.61 -25.12
CA LYS A 347 -1.26 -10.47 -24.70
C LYS A 347 -2.09 -9.21 -24.79
N GLU A 348 -2.34 -8.58 -23.65
CA GLU A 348 -3.13 -7.36 -23.55
C GLU A 348 -2.25 -6.23 -23.00
N GLU A 349 -2.09 -5.16 -23.78
CA GLU A 349 -1.31 -4.00 -23.39
C GLU A 349 -2.24 -2.97 -22.73
N LEU A 350 -2.33 -3.00 -21.40
CA LEU A 350 -3.17 -2.07 -20.62
C LEU A 350 -2.62 -0.64 -20.65
N VAL A 351 -1.29 -0.50 -20.78
CA VAL A 351 -0.55 0.76 -20.85
C VAL A 351 0.74 0.51 -21.64
N PRO A 352 1.29 1.49 -22.36
CA PRO A 352 2.53 1.31 -23.12
C PRO A 352 3.66 0.74 -22.24
N GLY A 353 4.10 -0.48 -22.56
CA GLY A 353 5.18 -1.17 -21.83
C GLY A 353 4.74 -2.11 -20.68
N LEU A 354 3.45 -2.21 -20.36
CA LEU A 354 2.92 -3.23 -19.44
C LEU A 354 2.01 -4.19 -20.20
N VAL A 355 2.59 -5.32 -20.62
CA VAL A 355 1.87 -6.38 -21.34
C VAL A 355 1.41 -7.43 -20.33
N ASN A 356 0.11 -7.49 -20.07
CA ASN A 356 -0.49 -8.58 -19.33
C ASN A 356 -0.56 -9.82 -20.23
N GLN A 357 -0.17 -10.98 -19.71
CA GLN A 357 -0.19 -12.25 -20.44
C GLN A 357 -1.06 -13.25 -19.69
N TYR A 358 -2.10 -13.78 -20.32
CA TYR A 358 -2.98 -14.77 -19.70
C TYR A 358 -3.50 -15.78 -20.72
N HIS A 359 -4.09 -16.85 -20.20
CA HIS A 359 -4.81 -17.86 -20.95
C HIS A 359 -6.28 -17.78 -20.59
N ASP A 360 -7.13 -17.69 -21.61
CA ASP A 360 -8.59 -17.79 -21.46
C ASP A 360 -9.04 -19.24 -21.65
N GLY A 361 -9.92 -19.72 -20.76
CA GLY A 361 -10.36 -21.12 -20.70
C GLY A 361 -9.36 -22.12 -20.12
N ASP A 362 -9.58 -23.40 -20.42
CA ASP A 362 -8.83 -24.51 -19.84
C ASP A 362 -7.39 -24.58 -20.37
N VAL A 363 -6.42 -24.70 -19.48
CA VAL A 363 -5.00 -24.76 -19.84
C VAL A 363 -4.37 -26.04 -19.35
N THR A 364 -3.61 -26.70 -20.22
CA THR A 364 -2.88 -27.93 -19.87
C THR A 364 -1.37 -27.74 -20.01
N TRP A 365 -0.65 -27.85 -18.90
CA TRP A 365 0.80 -27.92 -18.85
C TRP A 365 1.29 -29.37 -18.78
N THR A 366 2.30 -29.67 -19.58
CA THR A 366 2.97 -30.97 -19.63
C THR A 366 4.43 -30.81 -19.23
N MET A 367 4.88 -31.57 -18.23
CA MET A 367 6.28 -31.66 -17.84
C MET A 367 6.84 -33.04 -18.25
N PRO A 368 7.77 -33.11 -19.21
CA PRO A 368 8.41 -34.36 -19.59
C PRO A 368 9.26 -34.94 -18.46
N ILE A 369 9.19 -36.26 -18.28
CA ILE A 369 10.04 -37.00 -17.33
C ILE A 369 10.84 -38.08 -18.07
N GLU A 370 12.10 -38.31 -17.66
CA GLU A 370 12.96 -39.38 -18.18
C GLU A 370 13.48 -40.23 -17.03
N ILE A 371 13.37 -41.55 -17.18
CA ILE A 371 13.92 -42.50 -16.21
C ILE A 371 15.37 -42.83 -16.59
N PRO A 372 16.36 -42.56 -15.73
CA PRO A 372 17.75 -42.97 -15.99
C PRO A 372 17.88 -44.47 -16.24
N ALA A 373 18.81 -44.87 -17.11
CA ALA A 373 19.00 -46.28 -17.50
C ALA A 373 19.45 -47.18 -16.34
N ASP A 374 20.04 -46.60 -15.29
CA ASP A 374 20.50 -47.25 -14.07
C ASP A 374 19.47 -47.25 -12.93
N ALA A 375 18.25 -46.74 -13.18
CA ALA A 375 17.21 -46.64 -12.17
C ALA A 375 16.74 -48.03 -11.69
N LYS A 376 16.80 -48.25 -10.36
CA LYS A 376 16.30 -49.48 -9.74
C LYS A 376 14.77 -49.60 -9.90
N PRO A 377 14.25 -50.80 -10.21
CA PRO A 377 12.80 -51.05 -10.22
C PRO A 377 12.16 -50.73 -8.86
N GLY A 378 10.96 -50.18 -8.88
CA GLY A 378 10.23 -49.78 -7.68
C GLY A 378 9.36 -48.55 -7.87
N LYS A 379 8.56 -48.22 -6.85
CA LYS A 379 7.74 -47.01 -6.83
C LYS A 379 8.62 -45.78 -6.61
N LYS A 380 8.53 -44.81 -7.52
CA LYS A 380 9.23 -43.53 -7.46
C LYS A 380 8.20 -42.42 -7.28
N THR A 381 8.33 -41.64 -6.21
CA THR A 381 7.36 -40.61 -5.86
C THR A 381 7.95 -39.24 -6.12
N ILE A 382 7.41 -38.51 -7.08
CA ILE A 382 7.79 -37.14 -7.40
C ILE A 382 6.91 -36.21 -6.56
N ARG A 383 7.51 -35.24 -5.88
CA ARG A 383 6.79 -34.22 -5.10
C ARG A 383 7.11 -32.83 -5.61
N GLY A 384 6.08 -31.99 -5.72
CA GLY A 384 6.24 -30.60 -6.13
C GLY A 384 5.04 -29.75 -5.76
N ALA A 385 5.06 -28.50 -6.20
CA ALA A 385 4.02 -27.54 -5.93
C ALA A 385 3.79 -26.59 -7.11
N ILE A 386 2.58 -26.04 -7.17
CA ILE A 386 2.13 -25.09 -8.18
C ILE A 386 1.53 -23.89 -7.45
N GLY A 387 2.08 -22.69 -7.69
CA GLY A 387 1.53 -21.42 -7.24
C GLY A 387 0.72 -20.80 -8.38
N TYR A 388 -0.49 -20.33 -8.10
CA TYR A 388 -1.39 -19.83 -9.13
C TYR A 388 -2.33 -18.75 -8.59
N GLN A 389 -2.87 -17.94 -9.50
CA GLN A 389 -3.83 -16.89 -9.20
C GLN A 389 -4.89 -16.84 -10.30
N ALA A 390 -6.15 -16.64 -9.91
CA ALA A 390 -7.26 -16.40 -10.82
C ALA A 390 -7.61 -14.92 -10.86
N CYS A 391 -7.76 -14.35 -12.05
CA CYS A 391 -8.22 -12.98 -12.24
C CYS A 391 -9.35 -12.90 -13.26
N THR A 392 -10.19 -11.88 -13.12
CA THR A 392 -11.15 -11.40 -14.12
C THR A 392 -10.58 -10.15 -14.78
N ALA A 393 -11.30 -9.54 -15.73
CA ALA A 393 -10.88 -8.27 -16.34
C ALA A 393 -10.73 -7.10 -15.34
N SER A 394 -11.40 -7.14 -14.19
CA SER A 394 -11.48 -6.01 -13.23
C SER A 394 -10.99 -6.33 -11.82
N SER A 395 -10.80 -7.61 -11.47
CA SER A 395 -10.43 -8.03 -10.11
C SER A 395 -9.66 -9.34 -10.08
N CYS A 396 -8.80 -9.52 -9.09
CA CYS A 396 -8.01 -10.73 -8.87
C CYS A 396 -8.33 -11.37 -7.52
N LEU A 397 -8.41 -12.71 -7.49
CA LEU A 397 -8.49 -13.46 -6.24
C LEU A 397 -7.11 -13.54 -5.57
N VAL A 398 -7.09 -13.83 -4.27
CA VAL A 398 -5.84 -14.04 -3.54
C VAL A 398 -5.05 -15.22 -4.13
N PRO A 399 -3.72 -15.13 -4.31
CA PRO A 399 -2.93 -16.25 -4.82
C PRO A 399 -3.03 -17.49 -3.92
N LYS A 400 -3.20 -18.66 -4.55
CA LYS A 400 -3.28 -19.96 -3.88
C LYS A 400 -2.16 -20.88 -4.37
N ALA A 401 -1.98 -22.00 -3.69
CA ALA A 401 -1.00 -23.00 -4.11
C ALA A 401 -1.51 -24.42 -3.85
N VAL A 402 -1.12 -25.34 -4.73
CA VAL A 402 -1.34 -26.78 -4.55
C VAL A 402 -0.02 -27.52 -4.49
N ARG A 403 0.08 -28.52 -3.63
CA ARG A 403 1.14 -29.54 -3.66
C ARG A 403 0.65 -30.75 -4.42
N PHE A 404 1.51 -31.32 -5.25
CA PHE A 404 1.25 -32.56 -5.98
C PHE A 404 2.22 -33.67 -5.57
N GLU A 405 1.69 -34.89 -5.51
CA GLU A 405 2.46 -36.12 -5.33
C GLU A 405 2.11 -37.09 -6.47
N ALA A 406 3.11 -37.41 -7.29
CA ALA A 406 2.98 -38.29 -8.45
C ALA A 406 3.76 -39.59 -8.22
N VAL A 407 3.08 -40.73 -8.32
CA VAL A 407 3.71 -42.06 -8.18
C VAL A 407 3.96 -42.66 -9.55
N VAL A 408 5.23 -42.87 -9.88
CA VAL A 408 5.70 -43.52 -11.10
C VAL A 408 6.20 -44.92 -10.77
N ASN A 409 5.65 -45.95 -11.42
CA ASN A 409 6.09 -47.32 -11.21
C ASN A 409 7.20 -47.68 -12.20
N VAL A 410 8.43 -47.92 -11.70
CA VAL A 410 9.54 -48.39 -12.52
C VAL A 410 9.53 -49.92 -12.57
N VAL A 411 9.21 -50.49 -13.73
CA VAL A 411 9.11 -51.96 -13.92
C VAL A 411 10.40 -52.54 -14.50
N ALA A 412 10.76 -53.75 -14.09
CA ALA A 412 11.92 -54.47 -14.62
C ALA A 412 11.59 -55.07 -16.01
N GLY A 413 12.43 -54.80 -17.01
CA GLY A 413 12.31 -55.41 -18.35
C GLY A 413 13.31 -54.81 -19.35
N ASP A 414 13.65 -55.57 -20.38
CA ASP A 414 14.58 -55.14 -21.44
C ASP A 414 14.05 -53.92 -22.23
N PRO A 415 14.94 -53.05 -22.77
CA PRO A 415 14.55 -51.84 -23.51
C PRO A 415 13.75 -52.09 -24.80
N ALA A 416 13.66 -53.34 -25.27
CA ALA A 416 13.31 -53.67 -26.66
C ALA A 416 11.89 -54.26 -26.89
N GLU A 417 11.06 -54.46 -25.86
CA GLU A 417 9.68 -54.99 -26.04
C GLU A 417 8.61 -54.01 -25.55
N SER A 418 7.90 -53.35 -26.47
CA SER A 418 6.83 -52.40 -26.16
C SER A 418 5.51 -53.12 -25.82
N THR A 419 5.27 -53.39 -24.55
CA THR A 419 3.92 -53.69 -24.03
C THR A 419 3.74 -52.98 -22.70
N GLY A 420 3.19 -51.77 -22.75
CA GLY A 420 2.74 -51.00 -21.60
C GLY A 420 1.71 -49.99 -22.09
N GLY A 421 0.43 -50.31 -21.91
CA GLY A 421 -0.70 -49.51 -22.40
C GLY A 421 -0.72 -48.10 -21.82
N ALA A 422 -1.32 -47.17 -22.57
CA ALA A 422 -1.50 -45.75 -22.27
C ALA A 422 -2.45 -45.51 -21.07
N GLN A 423 -2.10 -46.03 -19.90
CA GLN A 423 -2.90 -45.88 -18.69
C GLN A 423 -2.34 -44.72 -17.86
N ALA A 424 -3.17 -43.70 -17.62
CA ALA A 424 -2.83 -42.59 -16.74
C ALA A 424 -3.13 -42.92 -15.28
N ALA A 425 -2.29 -42.43 -14.37
CA ALA A 425 -2.53 -42.50 -12.94
C ALA A 425 -2.75 -41.10 -12.37
N ALA A 426 -3.82 -40.93 -11.59
CA ALA A 426 -4.12 -39.68 -10.91
C ALA A 426 -3.03 -39.30 -9.90
N MET A 427 -2.71 -38.01 -9.79
CA MET A 427 -1.84 -37.49 -8.75
C MET A 427 -2.65 -37.09 -7.52
N THR A 428 -2.02 -37.13 -6.35
CA THR A 428 -2.63 -36.59 -5.13
C THR A 428 -2.37 -35.08 -5.07
N LEU A 429 -3.42 -34.29 -4.91
CA LEU A 429 -3.35 -32.83 -4.77
C LEU A 429 -3.80 -32.41 -3.35
N THR A 430 -3.09 -31.45 -2.76
CA THR A 430 -3.39 -30.89 -1.43
C THR A 430 -3.12 -29.39 -1.39
N SER A 431 -3.86 -28.64 -0.57
CA SER A 431 -3.69 -27.18 -0.44
C SER A 431 -2.33 -26.81 0.18
N ALA A 432 -1.75 -25.69 -0.26
CA ALA A 432 -0.46 -25.19 0.20
C ALA A 432 -0.44 -23.65 0.27
N LYS A 433 0.59 -23.10 0.93
CA LYS A 433 0.80 -21.65 1.03
C LYS A 433 1.58 -21.13 -0.18
N PHE A 434 1.06 -20.09 -0.84
CA PHE A 434 1.68 -19.50 -2.03
C PHE A 434 3.13 -19.03 -1.80
N GLY A 435 3.40 -18.41 -0.65
CA GLY A 435 4.75 -17.93 -0.30
C GLY A 435 5.82 -19.04 -0.22
N ASP A 436 5.43 -20.25 0.15
CA ASP A 436 6.36 -21.39 0.22
C ASP A 436 6.72 -21.88 -1.19
N VAL A 437 5.73 -21.91 -2.09
CA VAL A 437 5.96 -22.30 -3.50
C VAL A 437 6.79 -21.26 -4.24
N LYS A 438 6.60 -19.97 -3.97
CA LYS A 438 7.42 -18.92 -4.58
C LYS A 438 8.90 -19.06 -4.23
N LYS A 439 9.22 -19.35 -2.96
CA LYS A 439 10.60 -19.64 -2.53
C LYS A 439 11.18 -20.87 -3.21
N LEU A 440 10.36 -21.90 -3.40
CA LEU A 440 10.78 -23.13 -4.06
C LEU A 440 10.98 -22.93 -5.58
N ALA A 441 10.10 -22.17 -6.23
CA ALA A 441 10.15 -21.87 -7.66
C ALA A 441 11.36 -20.99 -8.05
N GLY A 442 11.82 -20.13 -7.12
CA GLY A 442 13.07 -19.37 -7.29
C GLY A 442 14.33 -20.25 -7.40
N ASN A 443 14.28 -21.50 -6.91
CA ASN A 443 15.36 -22.47 -7.06
C ASN A 443 15.15 -23.31 -8.34
N THR A 444 15.64 -22.86 -9.49
CA THR A 444 15.45 -23.51 -10.80
C THR A 444 16.32 -24.77 -11.02
N GLN A 445 17.13 -25.18 -10.04
CA GLN A 445 18.05 -26.33 -10.13
C GLN A 445 17.35 -27.69 -10.35
N TRP A 446 16.02 -27.74 -10.25
CA TRP A 446 15.24 -28.94 -10.53
C TRP A 446 14.95 -29.17 -12.03
N VAL A 447 15.26 -28.24 -12.94
CA VAL A 447 14.99 -28.45 -14.37
C VAL A 447 16.14 -29.17 -15.07
N ASP A 448 15.87 -30.33 -15.66
CA ASP A 448 16.81 -31.12 -16.44
C ASP A 448 16.60 -30.94 -17.96
N LYS A 449 17.69 -31.02 -18.73
CA LYS A 449 17.62 -31.07 -20.20
C LYS A 449 17.35 -32.51 -20.65
N ILE A 450 16.18 -32.75 -21.24
CA ILE A 450 15.76 -34.04 -21.80
C ILE A 450 15.82 -33.96 -23.33
N THR A 451 16.55 -34.87 -23.97
CA THR A 451 16.59 -34.98 -25.44
C THR A 451 15.37 -35.78 -25.91
N PRO A 452 14.49 -35.25 -26.78
CA PRO A 452 13.34 -36.00 -27.27
C PRO A 452 13.77 -37.25 -28.04
N ALA A 453 13.18 -38.41 -27.76
CA ALA A 453 13.33 -39.59 -28.60
C ALA A 453 12.63 -39.32 -29.95
N ALA A 454 13.41 -38.98 -30.97
CA ALA A 454 12.91 -38.65 -32.30
C ALA A 454 12.27 -39.88 -33.00
N ALA A 455 11.07 -39.67 -33.51
CA ALA A 455 10.40 -40.57 -34.44
C ALA A 455 11.24 -40.80 -35.70
N ILE A 456 11.35 -42.06 -36.10
CA ILE A 456 12.11 -42.53 -37.27
C ILE A 456 11.18 -42.55 -38.50
N SER A 457 11.43 -41.70 -39.49
CA SER A 457 11.09 -41.91 -40.92
C SER A 457 11.74 -40.80 -41.76
N SER A 458 12.88 -41.09 -42.41
CA SER A 458 13.06 -41.36 -43.87
C SER A 458 13.00 -40.09 -44.74
N VAL A 459 13.91 -39.73 -45.66
CA VAL A 459 15.09 -40.32 -46.35
C VAL A 459 15.81 -39.12 -47.06
N PRO A 460 17.09 -39.24 -47.48
CA PRO A 460 18.04 -38.13 -47.68
C PRO A 460 18.41 -37.81 -49.14
N LYS A 461 18.93 -36.59 -49.45
CA LYS A 461 20.06 -36.38 -50.41
C LYS A 461 20.70 -34.96 -50.36
N PRO A 462 22.03 -34.79 -50.54
CA PRO A 462 22.85 -33.60 -50.20
C PRO A 462 23.49 -32.92 -51.44
N PRO A 463 24.62 -32.16 -51.32
CA PRO A 463 24.80 -30.78 -50.84
C PRO A 463 25.31 -29.83 -51.96
N ALA A 464 25.32 -28.52 -51.73
CA ALA A 464 26.09 -27.57 -52.55
C ALA A 464 26.90 -26.61 -51.66
N ALA A 465 28.20 -26.63 -51.88
CA ALA A 465 29.22 -25.86 -51.17
C ALA A 465 29.51 -24.53 -51.86
N ALA A 466 29.81 -23.51 -51.06
CA ALA A 466 30.78 -22.43 -51.27
C ALA A 466 30.83 -21.68 -49.91
N GLY A 467 31.93 -21.50 -49.19
CA GLY A 467 33.31 -21.29 -49.59
C GLY A 467 33.63 -19.80 -49.43
N GLY A 468 34.23 -19.40 -48.30
CA GLY A 468 34.76 -18.05 -48.10
C GLY A 468 35.06 -17.70 -46.65
N ASN A 469 36.32 -17.83 -46.25
CA ASN A 469 36.87 -17.20 -45.04
C ASN A 469 36.96 -15.68 -45.22
N ALA A 470 36.60 -14.91 -44.19
CA ALA A 470 37.30 -13.68 -43.83
C ALA A 470 36.90 -13.28 -42.39
N SER A 471 37.93 -13.15 -41.56
CA SER A 471 37.92 -12.43 -40.29
C SER A 471 37.31 -11.05 -40.46
N ASP A 472 36.47 -10.61 -39.52
CA ASP A 472 36.42 -9.22 -39.08
C ASP A 472 35.66 -9.09 -37.75
N ASP A 473 36.18 -8.13 -36.99
CA ASP A 473 35.82 -7.58 -35.70
C ASP A 473 34.30 -7.50 -35.44
N ALA A 474 33.82 -8.09 -34.34
CA ALA A 474 32.43 -8.01 -33.90
C ALA A 474 32.36 -7.36 -32.50
N THR A 475 32.51 -6.05 -32.50
CA THR A 475 32.04 -5.14 -31.46
C THR A 475 30.54 -5.40 -31.26
N VAL A 476 30.18 -6.05 -30.17
CA VAL A 476 28.78 -6.23 -29.77
C VAL A 476 28.26 -4.86 -29.34
N ALA A 477 27.51 -4.24 -30.23
CA ALA A 477 26.72 -3.05 -29.95
C ALA A 477 25.82 -3.31 -28.73
N PRO A 478 25.79 -2.42 -27.74
CA PRO A 478 24.79 -2.45 -26.68
C PRO A 478 23.40 -2.41 -27.31
N LEU A 479 22.41 -3.01 -26.66
CA LEU A 479 21.01 -2.67 -26.84
C LEU A 479 20.81 -1.21 -26.40
N VAL A 480 21.21 -0.32 -27.30
CA VAL A 480 20.80 1.06 -27.38
C VAL A 480 19.29 0.95 -27.59
N MET A 481 18.51 1.41 -26.61
CA MET A 481 17.32 2.15 -27.01
C MET A 481 17.88 3.22 -27.92
N GLU A 482 17.69 3.05 -29.24
CA GLU A 482 17.87 4.15 -30.16
C GLU A 482 17.19 5.33 -29.49
N ASP A 483 17.96 6.42 -29.38
CA ASP A 483 17.42 7.76 -29.43
C ASP A 483 16.12 7.63 -30.22
N SER A 484 14.99 7.84 -29.55
CA SER A 484 13.83 8.27 -30.30
C SER A 484 14.38 9.43 -31.11
N SER A 485 14.58 9.17 -32.40
CA SER A 485 15.05 10.13 -33.38
C SER A 485 14.30 11.37 -33.02
N GLY A 486 15.02 12.42 -32.63
CA GLY A 486 14.41 13.54 -31.95
C GLY A 486 13.05 13.87 -32.54
N THR A 487 11.99 13.40 -31.88
CA THR A 487 10.93 14.33 -31.58
C THR A 487 11.61 15.17 -30.52
N SER A 488 12.49 16.08 -30.98
CA SER A 488 12.59 17.40 -30.39
C SER A 488 11.14 17.71 -30.12
N MET A 489 10.71 17.56 -28.86
CA MET A 489 9.32 17.71 -28.51
C MET A 489 9.05 19.13 -28.97
N THR A 490 8.39 19.24 -30.13
CA THR A 490 8.48 20.49 -30.88
C THR A 490 7.94 21.53 -29.93
N LEU A 491 8.52 22.73 -29.90
CA LEU A 491 8.09 23.75 -28.94
C LEU A 491 6.54 23.83 -28.81
N PRO A 492 5.74 23.66 -29.88
CA PRO A 492 4.27 23.52 -29.77
C PRO A 492 3.76 22.34 -28.93
N VAL A 493 4.32 21.14 -29.05
CA VAL A 493 3.95 19.95 -28.25
C VAL A 493 4.31 20.16 -26.78
N LEU A 494 5.49 20.70 -26.51
CA LEU A 494 5.91 21.04 -25.14
C LEU A 494 4.99 22.09 -24.52
N LEU A 495 4.61 23.11 -25.29
CA LEU A 495 3.64 24.13 -24.86
C LEU A 495 2.24 23.54 -24.68
N GLY A 496 1.85 22.55 -25.50
CA GLY A 496 0.60 21.81 -25.32
C GLY A 496 0.56 21.06 -23.99
N PHE A 497 1.64 20.34 -23.65
CA PHE A 497 1.76 19.70 -22.33
C PHE A 497 1.85 20.70 -21.18
N ALA A 498 2.52 21.84 -21.37
CA ALA A 498 2.56 22.91 -20.37
C ALA A 498 1.17 23.50 -20.11
N LEU A 499 0.38 23.73 -21.16
CA LEU A 499 -0.99 24.23 -21.07
C LEU A 499 -1.90 23.20 -20.37
N LEU A 500 -1.77 21.93 -20.74
CA LEU A 500 -2.50 20.83 -20.12
C LEU A 500 -2.12 20.65 -18.65
N GLY A 501 -0.82 20.68 -18.33
CA GLY A 501 -0.31 20.62 -16.97
C GLY A 501 -0.86 21.76 -16.12
N GLY A 502 -0.84 22.99 -16.64
CA GLY A 502 -1.46 24.15 -16.00
C GLY A 502 -2.95 23.97 -15.74
N PHE A 503 -3.69 23.39 -16.70
CA PHE A 503 -5.11 23.06 -16.51
C PHE A 503 -5.32 22.04 -15.39
N ILE A 504 -4.52 20.97 -15.37
CA ILE A 504 -4.55 19.89 -14.37
C ILE A 504 -4.28 20.42 -12.96
N LEU A 505 -3.43 21.45 -12.79
CA LEU A 505 -3.17 22.05 -11.47
C LEU A 505 -4.43 22.53 -10.75
N ASN A 506 -5.52 22.85 -11.47
CA ASN A 506 -6.80 23.23 -10.83
C ASN A 506 -7.49 22.07 -10.10
N PHE A 507 -7.15 20.82 -10.44
CA PHE A 507 -7.71 19.61 -9.83
C PHE A 507 -6.86 19.09 -8.67
N MET A 508 -5.76 19.77 -8.34
CA MET A 508 -4.99 19.43 -7.14
C MET A 508 -5.77 19.79 -5.87
N PRO A 509 -5.65 18.98 -4.81
CA PRO A 509 -6.44 19.12 -3.58
C PRO A 509 -6.31 20.49 -2.91
N CYS A 510 -5.23 21.24 -3.14
CA CYS A 510 -5.03 22.55 -2.53
C CYS A 510 -5.57 23.73 -3.36
N VAL A 511 -5.96 23.50 -4.61
CA VAL A 511 -6.54 24.54 -5.51
C VAL A 511 -8.06 24.46 -5.52
N LEU A 512 -8.59 23.23 -5.44
CA LEU A 512 -10.02 22.94 -5.42
C LEU A 512 -10.83 23.78 -4.41
N PRO A 513 -10.35 24.07 -3.19
CA PRO A 513 -11.13 24.88 -2.29
C PRO A 513 -11.27 26.35 -2.67
N VAL A 514 -10.20 26.93 -3.22
CA VAL A 514 -10.22 28.34 -3.67
C VAL A 514 -11.07 28.46 -4.93
N VAL A 515 -11.02 27.45 -5.81
CA VAL A 515 -11.94 27.30 -6.94
C VAL A 515 -13.38 27.26 -6.44
N GLY A 516 -13.69 26.41 -5.45
CA GLY A 516 -15.03 26.25 -4.88
C GLY A 516 -15.60 27.55 -4.28
N LEU A 517 -14.80 28.31 -3.54
CA LEU A 517 -15.19 29.62 -3.02
C LEU A 517 -15.45 30.64 -4.13
N LYS A 518 -14.65 30.62 -5.21
CA LYS A 518 -14.81 31.51 -6.36
C LYS A 518 -16.04 31.14 -7.19
N VAL A 519 -16.28 29.85 -7.37
CA VAL A 519 -17.49 29.27 -7.98
C VAL A 519 -18.73 29.75 -7.21
N MET A 520 -18.73 29.71 -5.88
CA MET A 520 -19.85 30.19 -5.07
C MET A 520 -20.08 31.71 -5.17
N SER A 521 -19.00 32.50 -5.26
CA SER A 521 -19.10 33.93 -5.55
C SER A 521 -19.77 34.20 -6.90
N PHE A 522 -19.66 33.30 -7.89
CA PHE A 522 -20.36 33.42 -9.17
C PHE A 522 -21.82 33.02 -9.11
N VAL A 523 -22.18 31.98 -8.34
CA VAL A 523 -23.58 31.60 -8.12
C VAL A 523 -24.36 32.75 -7.49
N GLN A 524 -23.75 33.46 -6.53
CA GLN A 524 -24.34 34.66 -5.93
C GLN A 524 -24.40 35.86 -6.89
N GLN A 525 -23.50 35.93 -7.87
CA GLN A 525 -23.43 36.99 -8.89
C GLN A 525 -24.20 36.66 -10.19
N ALA A 526 -24.89 35.52 -10.26
CA ALA A 526 -25.66 35.08 -11.44
C ALA A 526 -26.84 36.01 -11.81
N GLY A 527 -27.13 37.01 -10.97
CA GLY A 527 -28.06 38.12 -11.26
C GLY A 527 -27.41 39.42 -11.77
N SER A 528 -26.10 39.46 -12.01
CA SER A 528 -25.36 40.66 -12.44
C SER A 528 -25.06 40.72 -13.95
N ASP A 529 -24.69 41.89 -14.48
CA ASP A 529 -24.35 42.11 -15.89
C ASP A 529 -23.27 41.14 -16.39
N ARG A 530 -23.52 40.46 -17.53
CA ARG A 530 -22.59 39.50 -18.16
C ARG A 530 -21.20 40.09 -18.40
N ARG A 531 -21.13 41.37 -18.76
CA ARG A 531 -19.84 42.08 -18.95
C ARG A 531 -19.06 42.20 -17.64
N ARG A 532 -19.73 42.50 -16.53
CA ARG A 532 -19.09 42.64 -15.23
C ARG A 532 -18.52 41.30 -14.75
N ALA A 533 -19.26 40.20 -14.92
CA ALA A 533 -18.79 38.86 -14.60
C ALA A 533 -17.56 38.43 -15.43
N PHE A 534 -17.55 38.77 -16.73
CA PHE A 534 -16.38 38.51 -17.58
C PHE A 534 -15.14 39.32 -17.13
N LEU A 535 -15.28 40.63 -16.89
CA LEU A 535 -14.15 41.46 -16.45
C LEU A 535 -13.61 41.05 -15.06
N LEU A 536 -14.47 40.56 -14.15
CA LEU A 536 -14.07 40.02 -12.85
C LEU A 536 -13.29 38.70 -12.97
N ASN A 537 -13.63 37.85 -13.93
CA ASN A 537 -12.88 36.62 -14.23
C ASN A 537 -11.53 36.94 -14.89
N PHE A 538 -11.53 37.90 -15.81
CA PHE A 538 -10.31 38.34 -16.47
C PHE A 538 -9.33 38.98 -15.48
N SER A 539 -9.80 39.80 -14.54
CA SER A 539 -8.92 40.38 -13.52
C SER A 539 -8.39 39.33 -12.54
N TYR A 540 -9.16 38.28 -12.23
CA TYR A 540 -8.70 37.12 -11.47
C TYR A 540 -7.60 36.34 -12.20
N ALA A 541 -7.81 36.03 -13.49
CA ALA A 541 -6.80 35.39 -14.35
C ALA A 541 -5.53 36.24 -14.49
N ALA A 542 -5.67 37.57 -14.58
CA ALA A 542 -4.52 38.48 -14.60
C ALA A 542 -3.70 38.41 -13.30
N GLY A 543 -4.33 38.17 -12.15
CA GLY A 543 -3.65 37.94 -10.88
C GLY A 543 -2.83 36.64 -10.88
N ILE A 544 -3.39 35.56 -11.45
CA ILE A 544 -2.65 34.29 -11.63
C ILE A 544 -1.42 34.51 -12.52
N MET A 545 -1.62 35.15 -13.68
CA MET A 545 -0.53 35.44 -14.61
C MET A 545 0.57 36.31 -14.00
N ALA A 546 0.22 37.28 -13.15
CA ALA A 546 1.21 38.13 -12.48
C ALA A 546 2.16 37.32 -11.58
N ILE A 547 1.66 36.31 -10.87
CA ILE A 547 2.51 35.41 -10.07
C ILE A 547 3.39 34.56 -10.99
N PHE A 548 2.86 33.92 -12.04
CA PHE A 548 3.69 33.13 -12.95
C PHE A 548 4.77 33.94 -13.67
N VAL A 549 4.50 35.20 -14.01
CA VAL A 549 5.51 36.15 -14.52
C VAL A 549 6.59 36.40 -13.47
N LEU A 550 6.20 36.68 -12.22
CA LEU A 550 7.15 36.89 -11.12
C LEU A 550 8.04 35.66 -10.91
N LEU A 551 7.45 34.46 -10.92
CA LEU A 551 8.18 33.20 -10.76
C LEU A 551 9.15 32.96 -11.91
N ALA A 552 8.75 33.24 -13.15
CA ALA A 552 9.62 33.11 -14.32
C ALA A 552 10.81 34.08 -14.24
N VAL A 553 10.59 35.34 -13.83
CA VAL A 553 11.66 36.33 -13.63
C VAL A 553 12.62 35.87 -12.53
N LEU A 554 12.10 35.39 -11.39
CA LEU A 554 12.92 34.88 -10.30
C LEU A 554 13.78 33.69 -10.75
N MET A 555 13.22 32.77 -11.52
CA MET A 555 13.99 31.63 -12.04
C MET A 555 15.15 32.08 -12.94
N VAL A 556 14.94 33.05 -13.82
CA VAL A 556 16.00 33.56 -14.71
C VAL A 556 17.07 34.32 -13.94
N VAL A 557 16.70 35.11 -12.92
CA VAL A 557 17.65 35.93 -12.15
C VAL A 557 18.47 35.08 -11.17
N PHE A 558 17.82 34.16 -10.45
CA PHE A 558 18.47 33.39 -9.39
C PHE A 558 19.11 32.09 -9.89
N SER A 559 18.84 31.66 -11.13
CA SER A 559 19.35 30.41 -11.72
C SER A 559 19.17 29.18 -10.80
N MET A 560 18.15 29.21 -9.94
CA MET A 560 17.85 28.17 -8.96
C MET A 560 16.71 27.31 -9.50
N ALA A 561 16.84 25.99 -9.42
CA ALA A 561 15.78 25.10 -9.88
C ALA A 561 14.62 25.10 -8.87
N TRP A 562 13.40 25.29 -9.36
CA TRP A 562 12.17 25.39 -8.55
C TRP A 562 11.97 24.23 -7.57
N GLY A 563 12.36 23.00 -7.97
CA GLY A 563 12.31 21.81 -7.13
C GLY A 563 13.30 21.81 -5.96
N GLU A 564 14.41 22.55 -6.05
CA GLU A 564 15.44 22.59 -5.01
C GLU A 564 14.94 23.22 -3.71
N MET A 565 14.00 24.16 -3.78
CA MET A 565 13.44 24.80 -2.59
C MET A 565 12.70 23.79 -1.70
N PHE A 566 12.03 22.79 -2.28
CA PHE A 566 11.27 21.78 -1.54
C PHE A 566 12.14 20.70 -0.88
N THR A 567 13.42 20.62 -1.27
CA THR A 567 14.37 19.72 -0.61
C THR A 567 14.95 20.30 0.67
N HIS A 568 14.91 21.62 0.86
CA HIS A 568 15.41 22.23 2.09
C HIS A 568 14.53 21.86 3.29
N PRO A 569 15.13 21.41 4.41
CA PRO A 569 14.38 20.92 5.57
C PRO A 569 13.47 22.02 6.13
N GLU A 570 13.94 23.25 6.22
CA GLU A 570 13.17 24.39 6.74
C GLU A 570 11.90 24.68 5.91
N VAL A 571 12.03 24.67 4.58
CA VAL A 571 10.91 24.90 3.66
C VAL A 571 9.92 23.75 3.73
N ARG A 572 10.40 22.51 3.86
CA ARG A 572 9.56 21.32 4.01
C ARG A 572 8.77 21.33 5.31
N ILE A 573 9.38 21.71 6.43
CA ILE A 573 8.69 21.86 7.73
C ILE A 573 7.62 22.95 7.63
N ALA A 574 7.96 24.11 7.06
CA ALA A 574 7.00 25.20 6.87
C ALA A 574 5.79 24.77 6.01
N LEU A 575 6.06 24.01 4.95
CA LEU A 575 5.03 23.43 4.07
C LEU A 575 4.10 22.48 4.84
N ILE A 576 4.66 21.56 5.61
CA ILE A 576 3.89 20.60 6.41
C ILE A 576 3.02 21.31 7.44
N VAL A 577 3.57 22.28 8.17
CA VAL A 577 2.82 23.08 9.14
C VAL A 577 1.69 23.84 8.47
N LEU A 578 1.93 24.44 7.31
CA LEU A 578 0.91 25.15 6.52
C LEU A 578 -0.21 24.20 6.06
N MET A 579 0.14 23.06 5.46
CA MET A 579 -0.82 22.08 4.96
C MET A 579 -1.63 21.44 6.09
N PHE A 580 -0.98 21.16 7.23
CA PHE A 580 -1.64 20.63 8.41
C PHE A 580 -2.61 21.66 9.02
N ALA A 581 -2.17 22.92 9.18
CA ALA A 581 -3.04 23.99 9.64
C ALA A 581 -4.24 24.20 8.70
N MET A 582 -4.01 24.07 7.38
CA MET A 582 -5.09 24.09 6.39
C MET A 582 -6.05 22.92 6.59
N ALA A 583 -5.57 21.67 6.70
CA ALA A 583 -6.42 20.50 6.95
C ALA A 583 -7.33 20.69 8.17
N LEU A 584 -6.78 21.21 9.28
CA LEU A 584 -7.55 21.54 10.48
C LEU A 584 -8.63 22.61 10.23
N SER A 585 -8.39 23.51 9.27
CA SER A 585 -9.40 24.48 8.87
C SER A 585 -10.55 23.84 8.08
N TYR A 586 -10.31 22.77 7.32
CA TYR A 586 -11.38 22.04 6.63
C TYR A 586 -12.17 21.14 7.57
N PHE A 587 -11.55 20.60 8.63
CA PHE A 587 -12.25 19.89 9.71
C PHE A 587 -13.02 20.82 10.66
N GLY A 588 -13.02 22.14 10.42
CA GLY A 588 -13.73 23.09 11.27
C GLY A 588 -13.11 23.30 12.66
N VAL A 589 -11.90 22.80 12.91
CA VAL A 589 -11.18 23.03 14.19
C VAL A 589 -10.90 24.52 14.39
N TRP A 590 -10.66 25.22 13.29
CA TRP A 590 -10.57 26.68 13.23
C TRP A 590 -10.96 27.14 11.83
N GLU A 591 -11.25 28.43 11.65
CA GLU A 591 -11.54 28.98 10.33
C GLU A 591 -10.39 29.90 9.92
N LEU A 592 -9.82 29.71 8.72
CA LEU A 592 -8.95 30.74 8.16
C LEU A 592 -9.75 32.02 7.93
N PRO A 593 -9.41 33.13 8.60
CA PRO A 593 -9.90 34.42 8.18
C PRO A 593 -9.31 34.68 6.79
N ALA A 594 -10.17 34.74 5.77
CA ALA A 594 -9.75 35.14 4.43
C ALA A 594 -8.90 36.44 4.54
N PRO A 595 -7.74 36.53 3.85
CA PRO A 595 -6.73 37.56 4.05
C PRO A 595 -7.32 38.96 3.83
N GLY A 596 -7.74 39.58 4.94
CA GLY A 596 -8.56 40.78 4.99
C GLY A 596 -9.18 41.04 6.37
N MET A 597 -9.08 40.09 7.31
CA MET A 597 -9.53 40.27 8.70
C MET A 597 -8.39 40.45 9.72
N ALA A 598 -7.16 40.67 9.24
CA ALA A 598 -6.06 41.17 10.06
C ALA A 598 -5.55 42.50 9.47
N SER A 599 -5.94 43.60 10.13
CA SER A 599 -5.18 44.85 10.22
C SER A 599 -5.00 45.69 8.95
N SER A 600 -6.07 46.31 8.46
CA SER A 600 -6.14 47.76 8.20
C SER A 600 -7.50 48.10 7.55
N LYS A 601 -8.05 49.28 7.85
CA LYS A 601 -9.29 49.77 7.22
C LYS A 601 -9.24 49.71 5.68
N GLY A 602 -8.04 49.81 5.08
CA GLY A 602 -7.83 49.73 3.63
C GLY A 602 -8.00 48.33 3.06
N ALA A 603 -7.55 47.26 3.74
CA ALA A 603 -7.73 45.88 3.26
C ALA A 603 -9.19 45.42 3.38
N GLN A 604 -9.89 45.86 4.42
CA GLN A 604 -11.31 45.56 4.62
C GLN A 604 -12.20 46.24 3.56
N GLU A 605 -11.88 47.49 3.18
CA GLU A 605 -12.56 48.19 2.08
C GLU A 605 -12.28 47.52 0.72
N LEU A 606 -11.06 47.01 0.51
CA LEU A 606 -10.66 46.35 -0.74
C LEU A 606 -11.31 44.97 -0.93
N GLN A 607 -11.61 44.27 0.18
CA GLN A 607 -12.24 42.96 0.16
C GLN A 607 -13.78 43.02 0.16
N GLN A 608 -14.37 44.07 0.76
CA GLN A 608 -15.81 44.34 0.65
C GLN A 608 -16.20 44.99 -0.68
N ARG A 609 -15.26 45.59 -1.41
CA ARG A 609 -15.50 45.99 -2.80
C ARG A 609 -15.38 44.76 -3.70
N GLU A 610 -16.52 44.30 -4.22
CA GLU A 610 -16.62 43.39 -5.38
C GLU A 610 -16.14 44.06 -6.69
N GLY A 611 -14.94 44.64 -6.67
CA GLY A 611 -14.30 45.32 -7.79
C GLY A 611 -13.19 44.47 -8.41
N TYR A 612 -12.73 44.88 -9.60
CA TYR A 612 -11.71 44.18 -10.38
C TYR A 612 -10.39 43.98 -9.60
N THR A 613 -10.02 44.96 -8.77
CA THR A 613 -8.84 44.92 -7.89
C THR A 613 -8.94 43.78 -6.87
N GLY A 614 -10.10 43.60 -6.22
CA GLY A 614 -10.31 42.51 -5.27
C GLY A 614 -10.23 41.13 -5.94
N ALA A 615 -10.72 41.00 -7.17
CA ALA A 615 -10.59 39.76 -7.95
C ALA A 615 -9.13 39.49 -8.37
N PHE A 616 -8.35 40.51 -8.73
CA PHE A 616 -6.92 40.38 -9.04
C PHE A 616 -6.11 39.87 -7.85
N PHE A 617 -6.28 40.46 -6.67
CA PHE A 617 -5.59 40.00 -5.46
C PHE A 617 -6.01 38.57 -5.06
N LYS A 618 -7.29 38.21 -5.19
CA LYS A 618 -7.76 36.84 -4.97
C LYS A 618 -7.05 35.82 -5.89
N GLY A 619 -6.83 36.17 -7.16
CA GLY A 619 -6.08 35.32 -8.11
C GLY A 619 -4.61 35.14 -7.72
N MET A 620 -3.95 36.22 -7.25
CA MET A 620 -2.57 36.13 -6.75
C MET A 620 -2.48 35.23 -5.50
N PHE A 621 -3.36 35.42 -4.52
CA PHE A 621 -3.38 34.59 -3.30
C PHE A 621 -3.68 33.12 -3.61
N ALA A 622 -4.61 32.85 -4.53
CA ALA A 622 -4.91 31.49 -4.98
C ALA A 622 -3.66 30.80 -5.55
N THR A 623 -2.88 31.51 -6.36
CA THR A 623 -1.66 30.96 -6.97
C THR A 623 -0.57 30.74 -5.93
N VAL A 624 -0.35 31.69 -5.02
CA VAL A 624 0.66 31.57 -3.94
C VAL A 624 0.34 30.40 -3.01
N LEU A 625 -0.93 30.21 -2.65
CA LEU A 625 -1.38 29.10 -1.80
C LEU A 625 -1.37 27.75 -2.55
N SER A 626 -1.48 27.76 -3.88
CA SER A 626 -1.40 26.56 -4.73
C SER A 626 0.03 26.07 -4.98
N THR A 627 1.00 26.99 -5.08
CA THR A 627 2.42 26.67 -5.25
C THR A 627 2.93 25.51 -4.39
N PRO A 628 2.69 25.48 -3.05
CA PRO A 628 3.21 24.43 -2.18
C PRO A 628 2.81 22.99 -2.57
N CYS A 629 1.60 22.77 -3.09
CA CYS A 629 1.14 21.43 -3.48
C CYS A 629 1.57 21.03 -4.89
N SER A 630 1.78 22.03 -5.75
CA SER A 630 2.26 21.83 -7.13
C SER A 630 3.78 21.66 -7.21
N GLY A 631 4.51 22.09 -6.17
CA GLY A 631 5.96 22.11 -6.09
C GLY A 631 6.66 20.78 -6.41
N PRO A 632 6.35 19.68 -5.72
CA PRO A 632 6.98 18.39 -5.98
C PRO A 632 6.76 17.88 -7.41
N PHE A 633 5.54 18.04 -7.93
CA PHE A 633 5.15 17.55 -9.24
C PHE A 633 5.77 18.39 -10.37
N LEU A 634 5.73 19.72 -10.23
CA LEU A 634 6.34 20.64 -11.19
C LEU A 634 7.88 20.58 -11.11
N GLY A 635 8.45 20.38 -9.93
CA GLY A 635 9.89 20.28 -9.70
C GLY A 635 10.53 19.12 -10.45
N GLY A 636 9.90 17.94 -10.45
CA GLY A 636 10.38 16.77 -11.22
C GLY A 636 10.31 16.99 -12.73
N ILE A 637 9.20 17.56 -13.23
CA ILE A 637 9.02 17.88 -14.66
C ILE A 637 10.05 18.93 -15.11
N PHE A 638 10.25 19.99 -14.32
CA PHE A 638 11.24 21.00 -14.62
C PHE A 638 12.68 20.52 -14.44
N ALA A 639 12.96 19.52 -13.60
CA ALA A 639 14.30 18.92 -13.51
C ALA A 639 14.63 18.12 -14.79
N LEU A 640 13.67 17.37 -15.33
CA LEU A 640 13.81 16.62 -16.58
C LEU A 640 13.99 17.55 -17.81
N ILE A 641 13.36 18.73 -17.79
CA ILE A 641 13.40 19.73 -18.88
C ILE A 641 14.57 20.72 -18.70
N GLY A 642 14.87 21.11 -17.46
CA GLY A 642 15.72 22.26 -17.11
C GLY A 642 17.21 22.07 -17.40
N GLY A 643 17.66 20.85 -17.66
CA GLY A 643 19.04 20.59 -18.07
C GLY A 643 19.35 20.97 -19.53
N LYS A 644 18.34 21.14 -20.39
CA LYS A 644 18.52 21.21 -21.85
C LYS A 644 17.94 22.45 -22.55
N LEU A 645 17.12 23.28 -21.90
CA LEU A 645 16.42 24.40 -22.57
C LEU A 645 17.08 25.78 -22.30
N PRO A 646 17.15 26.68 -23.31
CA PRO A 646 17.54 28.08 -23.12
C PRO A 646 16.61 28.81 -22.14
N PRO A 647 17.11 29.81 -21.38
CA PRO A 647 16.32 30.56 -20.38
C PRO A 647 15.00 31.15 -20.91
N LEU A 648 15.00 31.57 -22.18
CA LEU A 648 13.82 32.11 -22.84
C LEU A 648 12.73 31.05 -23.03
N GLN A 649 13.09 29.81 -23.37
CA GLN A 649 12.11 28.73 -23.56
C GLN A 649 11.48 28.32 -22.23
N SER A 650 12.28 28.22 -21.15
CA SER A 650 11.76 27.91 -19.81
C SER A 650 10.79 28.98 -19.30
N THR A 651 11.07 30.26 -19.60
CA THR A 651 10.15 31.38 -19.30
C THR A 651 8.81 31.21 -20.01
N ILE A 652 8.82 30.89 -21.31
CA ILE A 652 7.60 30.69 -22.09
C ILE A 652 6.80 29.50 -21.55
N VAL A 653 7.45 28.39 -21.19
CA VAL A 653 6.79 27.22 -20.60
C VAL A 653 6.07 27.59 -19.30
N ILE A 654 6.72 28.31 -18.38
CA ILE A 654 6.11 28.75 -17.11
C ILE A 654 4.90 29.66 -17.35
N LEU A 655 4.98 30.57 -18.32
CA LEU A 655 3.85 31.43 -18.68
C LEU A 655 2.69 30.65 -19.28
N VAL A 656 2.97 29.61 -20.07
CA VAL A 656 1.92 28.74 -20.64
C VAL A 656 1.28 27.83 -19.58
N VAL A 657 2.04 27.38 -18.58
CA VAL A 657 1.46 26.73 -17.39
C VAL A 657 0.50 27.68 -16.66
N GLY A 658 0.91 28.94 -16.43
CA GLY A 658 0.05 29.95 -15.82
C GLY A 658 -1.19 30.27 -16.65
N LEU A 659 -1.05 30.28 -17.98
CA LEU A 659 -2.17 30.42 -18.90
C LEU A 659 -3.14 29.24 -18.76
N GLY A 660 -2.63 28.00 -18.76
CA GLY A 660 -3.41 26.78 -18.58
C GLY A 660 -4.19 26.77 -17.27
N MET A 661 -3.57 27.22 -16.17
CA MET A 661 -4.24 27.37 -14.89
C MET A 661 -5.37 28.40 -14.94
N SER A 662 -5.21 29.46 -15.74
CA SER A 662 -6.20 30.54 -15.90
C SER A 662 -7.37 30.20 -16.83
N VAL A 663 -7.18 29.25 -17.76
CA VAL A 663 -8.17 28.82 -18.76
C VAL A 663 -9.57 28.56 -18.18
N PRO A 664 -9.77 27.72 -17.14
CA PRO A 664 -11.11 27.39 -16.66
C PRO A 664 -11.88 28.61 -16.17
N TYR A 665 -11.21 29.59 -15.55
CA TYR A 665 -11.84 30.83 -15.07
C TYR A 665 -12.28 31.74 -16.22
N VAL A 666 -11.46 31.83 -17.27
CA VAL A 666 -11.81 32.59 -18.47
C VAL A 666 -12.98 31.93 -19.21
N ILE A 667 -12.97 30.60 -19.35
CA ILE A 667 -14.07 29.83 -19.95
C ILE A 667 -15.37 30.02 -19.17
N MET A 668 -15.33 29.91 -17.84
CA MET A 668 -16.50 30.15 -16.99
C MET A 668 -17.04 31.59 -17.12
N GLY A 669 -16.17 32.57 -17.36
CA GLY A 669 -16.56 33.95 -17.66
C GLY A 669 -17.26 34.12 -19.02
N ILE A 670 -16.92 33.30 -20.01
CA ILE A 670 -17.51 33.35 -21.37
C ILE A 670 -18.84 32.58 -21.42
N TRP A 671 -18.93 31.42 -20.74
CA TRP A 671 -20.11 30.55 -20.73
C TRP A 671 -20.75 30.40 -19.34
N PRO A 672 -21.50 31.41 -18.87
CA PRO A 672 -22.14 31.39 -17.55
C PRO A 672 -23.25 30.34 -17.41
N LYS A 673 -23.76 29.77 -18.52
CA LYS A 673 -24.78 28.70 -18.47
C LYS A 673 -24.23 27.37 -17.94
N MET A 674 -22.95 27.07 -18.15
CA MET A 674 -22.30 25.86 -17.64
C MET A 674 -22.34 25.80 -16.10
N MET A 675 -22.45 26.98 -15.47
CA MET A 675 -22.53 27.14 -14.03
C MET A 675 -23.83 26.63 -13.41
N SER A 676 -24.93 26.59 -14.18
CA SER A 676 -26.24 26.16 -13.68
C SER A 676 -26.32 24.66 -13.35
N TRP A 677 -25.31 23.88 -13.74
CA TRP A 677 -25.18 22.46 -13.42
C TRP A 677 -24.60 22.20 -12.02
N LEU A 678 -23.97 23.19 -11.38
CA LEU A 678 -23.39 23.01 -10.06
C LEU A 678 -24.47 22.98 -8.96
N PRO A 679 -24.45 21.96 -8.08
CA PRO A 679 -25.42 21.86 -6.99
C PRO A 679 -25.27 23.05 -6.02
N LYS A 680 -26.39 23.47 -5.43
CA LYS A 680 -26.40 24.56 -4.43
C LYS A 680 -25.55 24.15 -3.21
N PRO A 681 -24.86 25.09 -2.55
CA PRO A 681 -24.11 24.79 -1.32
C PRO A 681 -25.07 24.20 -0.28
N GLY A 682 -24.74 23.00 0.21
CA GLY A 682 -25.53 22.23 1.16
C GLY A 682 -24.66 21.18 1.86
N PRO A 683 -25.24 20.13 2.47
CA PRO A 683 -24.49 19.12 3.24
C PRO A 683 -23.39 18.41 2.44
N TRP A 684 -23.56 18.24 1.13
CA TRP A 684 -22.53 17.69 0.24
C TRP A 684 -21.24 18.51 0.21
N MET A 685 -21.34 19.83 0.40
CA MET A 685 -20.15 20.70 0.46
C MET A 685 -19.31 20.42 1.71
N GLU A 686 -19.95 20.02 2.82
CA GLU A 686 -19.23 19.73 4.06
C GLU A 686 -18.48 18.40 3.97
N THR A 687 -19.14 17.36 3.46
CA THR A 687 -18.48 16.06 3.16
C THR A 687 -17.35 16.20 2.14
N PHE A 688 -17.50 17.07 1.13
CA PHE A 688 -16.43 17.36 0.19
C PHE A 688 -15.22 18.07 0.86
N LYS A 689 -15.45 19.01 1.79
CA LYS A 689 -14.38 19.64 2.57
C LYS A 689 -13.66 18.63 3.45
N GLU A 690 -14.39 17.76 4.14
CA GLU A 690 -13.82 16.70 4.98
C GLU A 690 -12.96 15.76 4.15
N PHE A 691 -13.44 15.33 2.97
CA PHE A 691 -12.66 14.53 2.03
C PHE A 691 -11.34 15.22 1.64
N LEU A 692 -11.38 16.52 1.27
CA LEU A 692 -10.18 17.29 0.95
C LEU A 692 -9.21 17.40 2.14
N ALA A 693 -9.74 17.52 3.38
CA ALA A 693 -8.92 17.54 4.59
C ALA A 693 -8.10 16.25 4.74
N PHE A 694 -8.69 15.09 4.44
CA PHE A 694 -7.97 13.81 4.43
C PHE A 694 -6.87 13.77 3.36
N LEU A 695 -7.09 14.35 2.17
CA LEU A 695 -6.02 14.47 1.15
C LEU A 695 -4.86 15.35 1.62
N PHE A 696 -5.15 16.47 2.29
CA PHE A 696 -4.11 17.31 2.91
C PHE A 696 -3.33 16.54 3.97
N LEU A 697 -4.01 15.78 4.85
CA LEU A 697 -3.35 14.93 5.84
C LEU A 697 -2.50 13.84 5.20
N ALA A 698 -2.97 13.22 4.11
CA ALA A 698 -2.18 12.23 3.37
C ALA A 698 -0.89 12.83 2.81
N THR A 699 -0.93 14.07 2.32
CA THR A 699 0.28 14.77 1.85
C THR A 699 1.20 15.16 3.01
N VAL A 700 0.64 15.58 4.16
CA VAL A 700 1.42 15.80 5.39
C VAL A 700 2.11 14.52 5.83
N ALA A 701 1.41 13.38 5.82
CA ALA A 701 1.97 12.07 6.15
C ALA A 701 3.09 11.66 5.19
N PHE A 702 2.93 11.90 3.88
CA PHE A 702 3.95 11.65 2.88
C PHE A 702 5.23 12.47 3.12
N PHE A 703 5.09 13.79 3.36
CA PHE A 703 6.25 14.62 3.67
C PHE A 703 6.87 14.29 5.02
N PHE A 704 6.04 13.92 6.02
CA PHE A 704 6.48 13.49 7.34
C PHE A 704 7.30 12.18 7.27
N TYR A 705 6.91 11.24 6.41
CA TYR A 705 7.66 10.00 6.15
C TYR A 705 9.07 10.27 5.62
N THR A 706 9.28 11.38 4.89
CA THR A 706 10.56 11.75 4.27
C THR A 706 11.57 12.35 5.26
N PHE A 707 11.22 12.52 6.54
CA PHE A 707 12.18 12.93 7.58
C PHE A 707 12.92 11.74 8.16
N ASP A 708 14.09 11.99 8.76
CA ASP A 708 14.83 10.99 9.50
C ASP A 708 14.06 10.52 10.74
N ASP A 709 14.28 9.27 11.17
CA ASP A 709 13.57 8.70 12.33
C ASP A 709 13.83 9.49 13.61
N ALA A 710 15.03 10.08 13.76
CA ALA A 710 15.36 11.00 14.84
C ALA A 710 14.55 12.30 14.79
N ASP A 711 14.17 12.74 13.59
CA ASP A 711 13.46 14.00 13.37
C ASP A 711 11.93 13.86 13.43
N LYS A 712 11.40 12.69 13.08
CA LYS A 712 9.96 12.40 13.10
C LYS A 712 9.31 12.74 14.44
N MET A 713 9.99 12.42 15.55
CA MET A 713 9.43 12.62 16.89
C MET A 713 9.18 14.11 17.20
N TRP A 714 10.15 14.99 16.94
CA TRP A 714 9.99 16.41 17.24
C TRP A 714 9.08 17.10 16.22
N VAL A 715 9.09 16.68 14.94
CA VAL A 715 8.16 17.19 13.93
C VAL A 715 6.72 16.83 14.30
N PHE A 716 6.49 15.62 14.80
CA PHE A 716 5.17 15.20 15.29
C PHE A 716 4.72 16.05 16.49
N ALA A 717 5.61 16.29 17.44
CA ALA A 717 5.32 17.18 18.58
C ALA A 717 5.03 18.62 18.14
N ALA A 718 5.73 19.13 17.12
CA ALA A 718 5.45 20.43 16.53
C ALA A 718 4.06 20.48 15.86
N LEU A 719 3.66 19.42 15.14
CA LEU A 719 2.31 19.30 14.59
C LEU A 719 1.23 19.28 15.67
N MET A 720 1.46 18.59 16.79
CA MET A 720 0.55 18.65 17.94
C MET A 720 0.46 20.05 18.55
N GLY A 721 1.58 20.77 18.60
CA GLY A 721 1.61 22.18 19.01
C GLY A 721 0.79 23.08 18.09
N VAL A 722 0.90 22.88 16.77
CA VAL A 722 0.10 23.58 15.77
C VAL A 722 -1.38 23.25 15.92
N TRP A 723 -1.73 21.98 16.11
CA TRP A 723 -3.11 21.55 16.36
C TRP A 723 -3.72 22.26 17.56
N PHE A 724 -3.00 22.28 18.68
CA PHE A 724 -3.45 22.93 19.91
C PHE A 724 -3.54 24.46 19.74
N GLY A 725 -2.60 25.09 19.03
CA GLY A 725 -2.65 26.51 18.69
C GLY A 725 -3.86 26.87 17.82
N CYS A 726 -4.13 26.07 16.79
CA CYS A 726 -5.31 26.20 15.94
C CYS A 726 -6.61 26.03 16.74
N TRP A 727 -6.67 25.05 17.64
CA TRP A 727 -7.83 24.83 18.50
C TRP A 727 -8.10 26.02 19.44
N ILE A 728 -7.06 26.64 20.02
CA ILE A 728 -7.19 27.87 20.82
C ILE A 728 -7.79 29.00 19.97
N ILE A 729 -7.32 29.16 18.72
CA ILE A 729 -7.83 30.19 17.80
C ILE A 729 -9.31 29.91 17.45
N GLY A 730 -9.67 28.65 17.20
CA GLY A 730 -11.02 28.22 16.85
C GLY A 730 -12.05 28.41 17.97
N LYS A 731 -11.63 28.42 19.25
CA LYS A 731 -12.52 28.70 20.38
C LYS A 731 -13.05 30.14 20.45
N THR A 732 -12.45 31.08 19.71
CA THR A 732 -12.93 32.47 19.64
C THR A 732 -13.87 32.67 18.46
N PRO A 733 -15.19 32.85 18.69
CA PRO A 733 -16.12 33.00 17.59
C PRO A 733 -16.00 34.34 16.86
N SER A 734 -16.48 34.37 15.62
CA SER A 734 -16.17 35.41 14.64
C SER A 734 -16.83 36.78 14.86
N TRP A 735 -17.77 36.87 15.81
CA TRP A 735 -18.48 38.09 16.20
C TRP A 735 -17.86 38.85 17.37
N GLN A 736 -16.77 38.36 17.99
CA GLN A 736 -16.12 39.05 19.09
C GLN A 736 -15.26 40.25 18.66
N THR A 737 -15.01 41.17 19.60
CA THR A 737 -14.18 42.36 19.41
C THR A 737 -12.80 42.02 18.86
N ALA A 738 -12.30 42.82 17.90
CA ALA A 738 -11.01 42.61 17.24
C ALA A 738 -9.83 42.39 18.23
N GLN A 739 -9.89 43.01 19.41
CA GLN A 739 -8.90 42.83 20.47
C GLN A 739 -8.87 41.40 21.02
N ARG A 740 -10.03 40.76 21.26
CA ARG A 740 -10.08 39.38 21.76
C ARG A 740 -9.64 38.37 20.71
N ARG A 741 -9.91 38.66 19.43
CA ARG A 741 -9.43 37.84 18.30
C ARG A 741 -7.91 37.93 18.16
N LEU A 742 -7.35 39.14 18.27
CA LEU A 742 -5.91 39.35 18.26
C LEU A 742 -5.24 38.61 19.43
N ILE A 743 -5.82 38.66 20.63
CA ILE A 743 -5.31 37.92 21.80
C ILE A 743 -5.33 36.41 21.55
N ALA A 744 -6.40 35.85 21.02
CA ALA A 744 -6.49 34.42 20.71
C ALA A 744 -5.51 33.97 19.62
N TRP A 745 -5.25 34.82 18.63
CA TRP A 745 -4.23 34.59 17.60
C TRP A 745 -2.82 34.64 18.18
N VAL A 746 -2.50 35.64 18.98
CA VAL A 746 -1.19 35.78 19.62
C VAL A 746 -0.96 34.64 20.62
N SER A 747 -1.98 34.24 21.39
CA SER A 747 -1.86 33.11 22.31
C SER A 747 -1.74 31.77 21.57
N GLY A 748 -2.56 31.53 20.53
CA GLY A 748 -2.50 30.31 19.73
C GLY A 748 -1.16 30.13 19.00
N ILE A 749 -0.68 31.19 18.34
CA ILE A 749 0.65 31.19 17.69
C ILE A 749 1.76 31.07 18.74
N GLY A 750 1.65 31.80 19.86
CA GLY A 750 2.64 31.76 20.93
C GLY A 750 2.79 30.36 21.53
N VAL A 751 1.67 29.66 21.75
CA VAL A 751 1.67 28.28 22.26
C VAL A 751 2.21 27.30 21.22
N ALA A 752 1.81 27.41 19.95
CA ALA A 752 2.34 26.55 18.88
C ALA A 752 3.86 26.70 18.73
N VAL A 753 4.37 27.93 18.75
CA VAL A 753 5.81 28.22 18.68
C VAL A 753 6.53 27.74 19.94
N ALA A 754 5.97 27.95 21.12
CA ALA A 754 6.58 27.49 22.37
C ALA A 754 6.70 25.96 22.41
N ILE A 755 5.65 25.23 22.03
CA ILE A 755 5.66 23.76 21.97
C ILE A 755 6.66 23.28 20.91
N SER A 756 6.70 23.90 19.74
CA SER A 756 7.64 23.53 18.67
C SER A 756 9.10 23.77 19.06
N LEU A 757 9.41 24.90 19.69
CA LEU A 757 10.75 25.21 20.20
C LEU A 757 11.15 24.29 21.37
N LEU A 758 10.22 23.97 22.25
CA LEU A 758 10.46 23.06 23.36
C LEU A 758 10.68 21.63 22.85
N ALA A 759 9.89 21.18 21.87
CA ALA A 759 10.10 19.92 21.18
C ALA A 759 11.46 19.86 20.49
N PHE A 760 11.85 20.90 19.75
CA PHE A 760 13.17 20.95 19.10
C PHE A 760 14.33 20.94 20.11
N THR A 761 14.17 21.59 21.27
CA THR A 761 15.25 21.69 22.26
C THR A 761 15.40 20.44 23.14
N TYR A 762 14.30 19.70 23.37
CA TYR A 762 14.24 18.50 24.23
C TYR A 762 14.25 17.17 23.48
N LEU A 763 13.56 17.12 22.33
CA LEU A 763 13.42 15.95 21.46
C LEU A 763 14.19 16.11 20.14
N GLY A 764 14.92 17.21 19.95
CA GLY A 764 15.84 17.37 18.83
C GLY A 764 16.97 16.34 18.87
N PRO A 765 17.72 16.17 17.77
CA PRO A 765 18.52 15.00 17.51
C PRO A 765 19.50 14.70 18.65
N ALA A 766 19.17 13.64 19.41
CA ALA A 766 20.15 12.91 20.19
C ALA A 766 20.95 12.02 19.22
N ALA A 767 22.23 11.81 19.52
CA ALA A 767 23.15 11.02 18.68
C ALA A 767 22.49 9.70 18.23
N PRO A 768 22.72 9.27 16.98
CA PRO A 768 21.97 8.18 16.36
C PRO A 768 22.11 6.89 17.18
N ASP A 769 20.99 6.38 17.67
CA ASP A 769 20.89 5.04 18.22
C ASP A 769 20.73 4.06 17.05
N GLN A 770 21.64 3.10 16.96
CA GLN A 770 21.78 2.18 15.84
C GLN A 770 20.77 1.03 15.98
N GLN A 771 19.54 1.23 15.49
CA GLN A 771 18.65 0.12 15.20
C GLN A 771 18.86 -0.36 13.76
N THR A 772 19.74 -1.35 13.64
CA THR A 772 20.17 -1.97 12.38
C THR A 772 19.00 -2.64 11.66
N LYS A 773 18.52 -2.02 10.59
CA LYS A 773 17.84 -2.72 9.49
C LYS A 773 18.94 -3.55 8.81
N GLN A 774 18.77 -4.88 8.70
CA GLN A 774 19.75 -5.74 8.03
C GLN A 774 19.73 -5.46 6.52
N GLU A 775 20.57 -4.52 6.08
CA GLU A 775 20.94 -4.35 4.67
C GLU A 775 21.80 -5.54 4.24
N LEU A 776 21.61 -6.00 3.00
CA LEU A 776 22.34 -7.17 2.48
C LEU A 776 23.77 -6.79 2.07
N LEU A 777 23.96 -5.55 1.62
CA LEU A 777 25.25 -4.98 1.26
C LEU A 777 25.89 -4.22 2.45
N ALA A 778 27.21 -4.36 2.59
CA ALA A 778 27.98 -3.67 3.63
C ALA A 778 28.47 -2.30 3.13
N TRP A 779 27.71 -1.24 3.40
CA TRP A 779 28.03 0.10 2.92
C TRP A 779 29.11 0.81 3.74
N GLU A 780 30.18 1.27 3.07
CA GLU A 780 31.13 2.24 3.60
C GLU A 780 30.69 3.68 3.25
N PRO A 781 30.89 4.68 4.13
CA PRO A 781 30.60 6.06 3.78
C PRO A 781 31.54 6.53 2.66
N TYR A 782 31.00 7.31 1.72
CA TYR A 782 31.81 7.92 0.66
C TYR A 782 32.86 8.89 1.21
N ASP A 783 34.11 8.70 0.80
CA ASP A 783 35.24 9.59 1.04
C ASP A 783 36.18 9.49 -0.18
N GLU A 784 36.56 10.65 -0.76
CA GLU A 784 37.38 10.67 -1.97
C GLU A 784 38.78 10.07 -1.74
N VAL A 785 39.36 10.22 -0.56
CA VAL A 785 40.66 9.66 -0.20
C VAL A 785 40.56 8.14 -0.13
N ARG A 786 39.49 7.63 0.50
CA ARG A 786 39.27 6.19 0.60
C ARG A 786 39.03 5.54 -0.76
N LEU A 787 38.29 6.21 -1.65
CA LEU A 787 38.10 5.74 -3.03
C LEU A 787 39.43 5.62 -3.77
N GLN A 788 40.34 6.58 -3.62
CA GLN A 788 41.67 6.56 -4.25
C GLN A 788 42.56 5.43 -3.70
N GLU A 789 42.49 5.13 -2.40
CA GLU A 789 43.17 3.97 -1.81
C GLU A 789 42.69 2.65 -2.41
N LEU A 790 41.36 2.47 -2.51
CA LEU A 790 40.77 1.27 -3.10
C LEU A 790 41.15 1.09 -4.57
N HIS A 791 41.23 2.19 -5.32
CA HIS A 791 41.75 2.18 -6.69
C HIS A 791 43.22 1.75 -6.76
N ALA A 792 44.06 2.22 -5.84
CA ALA A 792 45.48 1.83 -5.77
C ALA A 792 45.66 0.36 -5.39
N GLU A 793 44.74 -0.20 -4.59
CA GLU A 793 44.70 -1.62 -4.24
C GLU A 793 44.17 -2.52 -5.37
N GLY A 794 43.66 -1.93 -6.47
CA GLY A 794 43.07 -2.66 -7.60
C GLY A 794 41.66 -3.21 -7.31
N LYS A 795 40.97 -2.65 -6.31
CA LYS A 795 39.61 -3.07 -5.95
C LYS A 795 38.58 -2.47 -6.91
N THR A 796 37.59 -3.27 -7.29
CA THR A 796 36.38 -2.78 -7.95
C THR A 796 35.49 -2.11 -6.90
N VAL A 797 35.03 -0.89 -7.15
CA VAL A 797 34.24 -0.09 -6.20
C VAL A 797 32.88 0.27 -6.80
N LEU A 798 31.80 -0.03 -6.08
CA LEU A 798 30.43 0.38 -6.40
C LEU A 798 30.08 1.58 -5.52
N VAL A 799 29.91 2.75 -6.11
CA VAL A 799 29.49 3.97 -5.40
C VAL A 799 28.05 4.31 -5.78
N ASP A 800 27.16 4.30 -4.78
CA ASP A 800 25.76 4.73 -4.96
C ASP A 800 25.57 6.18 -4.47
N PHE A 801 25.35 7.10 -5.41
CA PHE A 801 25.00 8.48 -5.14
C PHE A 801 23.48 8.61 -4.99
N SER A 802 23.04 8.80 -3.76
CA SER A 802 21.62 8.77 -3.42
C SER A 802 21.28 9.73 -2.29
N ALA A 803 19.99 9.89 -1.99
CA ALA A 803 19.50 10.61 -0.82
C ALA A 803 18.25 9.95 -0.25
N LYS A 804 17.96 10.18 1.04
CA LYS A 804 16.76 9.64 1.70
C LYS A 804 15.45 10.21 1.14
N TRP A 805 15.47 11.44 0.64
CA TRP A 805 14.30 12.09 0.04
C TRP A 805 14.06 11.68 -1.42
N CYS A 806 14.98 10.93 -2.02
CA CYS A 806 14.94 10.59 -3.43
C CYS A 806 14.19 9.26 -3.65
N LEU A 807 12.93 9.36 -4.09
CA LEU A 807 12.09 8.18 -4.32
C LEU A 807 12.71 7.22 -5.36
N SER A 808 13.23 7.74 -6.47
CA SER A 808 13.90 6.92 -7.48
C SER A 808 15.14 6.20 -6.93
N CYS A 809 15.84 6.82 -5.97
CA CYS A 809 16.98 6.20 -5.30
C CYS A 809 16.54 5.04 -4.40
N LEU A 810 15.45 5.22 -3.63
CA LEU A 810 14.87 4.16 -2.80
C LEU A 810 14.32 3.01 -3.65
N VAL A 811 13.73 3.31 -4.81
CA VAL A 811 13.29 2.30 -5.78
C VAL A 811 14.49 1.51 -6.29
N ASN A 812 15.54 2.16 -6.80
CA ASN A 812 16.75 1.50 -7.27
C ASN A 812 17.37 0.61 -6.19
N LEU A 813 17.39 1.10 -4.95
CA LEU A 813 17.90 0.35 -3.81
C LEU A 813 17.14 -0.96 -3.63
N GLY A 814 15.81 -0.91 -3.52
CA GLY A 814 14.99 -2.09 -3.25
C GLY A 814 14.80 -3.04 -4.44
N VAL A 815 14.92 -2.56 -5.68
CA VAL A 815 14.63 -3.37 -6.88
C VAL A 815 15.87 -3.89 -7.61
N ALA A 816 17.05 -3.28 -7.39
CA ALA A 816 18.23 -3.58 -8.20
C ALA A 816 19.56 -3.61 -7.41
N ILE A 817 19.75 -2.73 -6.42
CA ILE A 817 21.04 -2.57 -5.73
C ILE A 817 21.11 -3.47 -4.48
N ASP A 818 20.26 -3.28 -3.48
CA ASP A 818 20.24 -4.07 -2.23
C ASP A 818 19.32 -5.29 -2.37
N THR A 819 19.71 -6.20 -3.26
CA THR A 819 18.98 -7.46 -3.54
C THR A 819 19.92 -8.65 -3.42
N GLN A 820 19.39 -9.84 -3.07
CA GLN A 820 20.21 -11.06 -2.92
C GLN A 820 21.12 -11.34 -4.13
N PRO A 821 20.64 -11.31 -5.40
CA PRO A 821 21.51 -11.57 -6.54
C PRO A 821 22.65 -10.56 -6.71
N THR A 822 22.43 -9.30 -6.34
CA THR A 822 23.46 -8.26 -6.40
C THR A 822 24.46 -8.43 -5.26
N ALA A 823 23.99 -8.77 -4.06
CA ALA A 823 24.84 -9.05 -2.90
C ALA A 823 25.76 -10.26 -3.16
N ASP A 824 25.21 -11.36 -3.68
CA ASP A 824 25.97 -12.56 -4.05
C ASP A 824 27.07 -12.24 -5.06
N LEU A 825 26.76 -11.44 -6.08
CA LEU A 825 27.73 -11.06 -7.12
C LEU A 825 28.78 -10.06 -6.62
N VAL A 826 28.40 -9.14 -5.73
CA VAL A 826 29.32 -8.22 -5.06
C VAL A 826 30.32 -8.99 -4.21
N GLU A 827 29.87 -10.02 -3.48
CA GLU A 827 30.74 -10.89 -2.69
C GLU A 827 31.64 -11.76 -3.59
N GLU A 828 31.09 -12.36 -4.65
CA GLU A 828 31.84 -13.18 -5.62
C GLU A 828 32.98 -12.41 -6.29
N LEU A 829 32.70 -11.16 -6.71
CA LEU A 829 33.67 -10.29 -7.37
C LEU A 829 34.57 -9.52 -6.38
N GLY A 830 34.28 -9.61 -5.08
CA GLY A 830 34.98 -8.88 -4.02
C GLY A 830 34.91 -7.36 -4.19
N VAL A 831 33.75 -6.84 -4.59
CA VAL A 831 33.49 -5.42 -4.85
C VAL A 831 33.29 -4.69 -3.52
N VAL A 832 33.89 -3.51 -3.37
CA VAL A 832 33.68 -2.65 -2.20
C VAL A 832 32.53 -1.70 -2.50
N THR A 833 31.53 -1.65 -1.61
CA THR A 833 30.35 -0.78 -1.79
C THR A 833 30.47 0.48 -0.93
N MET A 834 30.30 1.65 -1.55
CA MET A 834 30.33 2.96 -0.89
C MET A 834 29.01 3.72 -1.10
N TYR A 835 28.54 4.39 -0.06
CA TYR A 835 27.33 5.21 -0.08
C TYR A 835 27.66 6.70 -0.03
N ALA A 836 27.32 7.42 -1.10
CA ALA A 836 27.46 8.87 -1.18
C ALA A 836 26.13 9.54 -0.83
N ASP A 837 25.99 9.94 0.44
CA ASP A 837 24.77 10.57 0.97
C ASP A 837 24.61 12.03 0.54
N TRP A 838 23.76 12.25 -0.46
CA TRP A 838 23.38 13.56 -0.96
C TRP A 838 22.18 14.19 -0.21
N THR A 839 21.75 13.63 0.92
CA THR A 839 20.62 14.16 1.71
C THR A 839 20.87 15.62 2.12
N ASP A 840 22.06 15.92 2.62
CA ASP A 840 22.48 17.26 3.07
C ASP A 840 23.27 18.08 2.03
N ARG A 841 23.44 17.55 0.81
CA ARG A 841 24.13 18.21 -0.31
C ARG A 841 25.56 18.66 0.00
N SER A 842 26.40 17.73 0.50
CA SER A 842 27.78 18.03 0.85
C SER A 842 28.58 18.59 -0.35
N PRO A 843 29.47 19.57 -0.17
CA PRO A 843 30.24 20.15 -1.29
C PRO A 843 31.17 19.13 -1.97
N GLU A 844 31.61 18.09 -1.24
CA GLU A 844 32.46 17.02 -1.74
C GLU A 844 31.73 16.14 -2.76
N ILE A 845 30.54 15.63 -2.41
CA ILE A 845 29.73 14.80 -3.31
C ILE A 845 29.30 15.62 -4.53
N LYS A 846 29.09 16.93 -4.38
CA LYS A 846 28.74 17.83 -5.48
C LYS A 846 29.84 17.87 -6.53
N ALA A 847 31.08 18.08 -6.07
CA ALA A 847 32.24 18.13 -6.93
C ALA A 847 32.42 16.80 -7.69
N LYS A 848 32.15 15.67 -7.01
CA LYS A 848 32.21 14.36 -7.67
C LYS A 848 31.11 14.14 -8.70
N LEU A 849 29.88 14.54 -8.40
CA LEU A 849 28.77 14.50 -9.36
C LEU A 849 29.09 15.35 -10.60
N ASP A 850 29.61 16.56 -10.40
CA ASP A 850 30.04 17.45 -11.49
C ASP A 850 31.19 16.83 -12.33
N GLU A 851 32.17 16.17 -11.68
CA GLU A 851 33.26 15.41 -12.34
C GLU A 851 32.70 14.29 -13.22
N LEU A 852 31.72 13.53 -12.70
CA LEU A 852 31.03 12.46 -13.42
C LEU A 852 30.00 12.99 -14.45
N GLN A 853 29.99 14.30 -14.70
CA GLN A 853 29.06 14.99 -15.59
C GLN A 853 27.58 14.67 -15.24
N SER A 854 27.27 14.51 -13.96
CA SER A 854 25.91 14.31 -13.45
C SER A 854 25.49 15.49 -12.59
N LYS A 855 24.32 16.07 -12.87
CA LYS A 855 23.74 17.15 -12.07
C LYS A 855 22.64 16.68 -11.13
N SER A 856 22.34 15.38 -11.14
CA SER A 856 21.23 14.78 -10.42
C SER A 856 21.60 13.39 -9.88
N ILE A 857 20.86 12.99 -8.85
CA ILE A 857 20.76 11.63 -8.32
C ILE A 857 19.39 11.04 -8.74
N PRO A 858 19.22 9.71 -8.78
CA PRO A 858 20.20 8.65 -8.49
C PRO A 858 21.30 8.53 -9.56
N LEU A 859 22.52 8.24 -9.10
CA LEU A 859 23.64 7.86 -9.97
C LEU A 859 24.39 6.70 -9.30
N LEU A 860 24.54 5.60 -10.03
CA LEU A 860 25.35 4.47 -9.60
C LEU A 860 26.63 4.45 -10.45
N ALA A 861 27.79 4.55 -9.80
CA ALA A 861 29.09 4.53 -10.46
C ALA A 861 29.85 3.27 -10.04
N ILE A 862 30.23 2.45 -11.02
CA ILE A 862 31.07 1.26 -10.79
C ILE A 862 32.45 1.54 -11.36
N TYR A 863 33.46 1.55 -10.50
CA TYR A 863 34.86 1.72 -10.85
C TYR A 863 35.51 0.33 -10.98
N PRO A 864 35.87 -0.11 -12.21
CA PRO A 864 36.53 -1.40 -12.40
C PRO A 864 37.92 -1.42 -11.77
N GLY A 865 38.28 -2.50 -11.07
CA GLY A 865 39.63 -2.66 -10.50
C GLY A 865 40.74 -2.72 -11.57
N SER A 866 40.40 -3.05 -12.82
CA SER A 866 41.33 -3.05 -13.96
C SER A 866 41.64 -1.66 -14.52
N ASP A 867 40.67 -0.75 -14.49
CA ASP A 867 40.81 0.61 -15.01
C ASP A 867 39.86 1.56 -14.25
N PRO A 868 40.31 2.10 -13.10
CA PRO A 868 39.53 3.04 -12.31
C PRO A 868 39.24 4.37 -13.01
N SER A 869 39.94 4.69 -14.13
CA SER A 869 39.74 5.95 -14.85
C SER A 869 38.48 5.97 -15.72
N ARG A 870 37.85 4.81 -15.93
CA ARG A 870 36.65 4.64 -16.76
C ARG A 870 35.51 4.01 -15.96
N PRO A 871 34.84 4.79 -15.10
CA PRO A 871 33.69 4.28 -14.36
C PRO A 871 32.51 3.97 -15.29
N ILE A 872 31.81 2.87 -15.01
CA ILE A 872 30.54 2.54 -15.63
C ILE A 872 29.45 3.30 -14.85
N LEU A 873 28.78 4.21 -15.53
CA LEU A 873 27.77 5.09 -14.94
C LEU A 873 26.37 4.64 -15.32
N LEU A 874 25.56 4.29 -14.33
CA LEU A 874 24.13 4.02 -14.49
C LEU A 874 23.35 5.18 -13.88
N ARG A 875 22.52 5.84 -14.70
CA ARG A 875 21.78 7.06 -14.34
C ARG A 875 20.30 6.77 -14.20
N ASP A 876 19.63 7.55 -13.36
CA ASP A 876 18.19 7.49 -13.14
C ASP A 876 17.73 6.10 -12.67
N LEU A 877 16.67 5.54 -13.24
CA LEU A 877 16.16 4.22 -12.84
C LEU A 877 17.01 3.08 -13.40
N VAL A 878 17.43 2.17 -12.52
CA VAL A 878 18.22 0.99 -12.89
C VAL A 878 17.42 -0.29 -12.63
N THR A 879 17.57 -1.27 -13.52
CA THR A 879 17.04 -2.62 -13.33
C THR A 879 18.11 -3.51 -12.73
N GLN A 880 17.70 -4.59 -12.06
CA GLN A 880 18.64 -5.56 -11.49
C GLN A 880 19.60 -6.13 -12.55
N GLN A 881 19.09 -6.44 -13.76
CA GLN A 881 19.94 -6.94 -14.84
C GLN A 881 20.99 -5.92 -15.30
N ASN A 882 20.65 -4.62 -15.35
CA ASN A 882 21.62 -3.58 -15.71
C ASN A 882 22.76 -3.49 -14.68
N VAL A 883 22.42 -3.58 -13.38
CA VAL A 883 23.40 -3.59 -12.29
C VAL A 883 24.29 -4.84 -12.36
N LEU A 884 23.70 -6.03 -12.51
CA LEU A 884 24.46 -7.28 -12.61
C LEU A 884 25.37 -7.30 -13.85
N ASN A 885 24.89 -6.82 -14.99
CA ASN A 885 25.69 -6.74 -16.22
C ASN A 885 26.84 -5.74 -16.08
N ALA A 886 26.59 -4.59 -15.45
CA ALA A 886 27.63 -3.59 -15.20
C ALA A 886 28.69 -4.11 -14.20
N LEU A 887 28.29 -4.85 -13.16
CA LEU A 887 29.21 -5.50 -12.23
C LEU A 887 30.06 -6.58 -12.93
N ARG A 888 29.45 -7.42 -13.77
CA ARG A 888 30.18 -8.41 -14.58
C ARG A 888 31.14 -7.76 -15.57
N GLN A 889 30.76 -6.62 -16.16
CA GLN A 889 31.60 -5.86 -17.06
C GLN A 889 32.80 -5.22 -16.34
N ALA A 890 32.60 -4.74 -15.11
CA ALA A 890 33.67 -4.19 -14.27
C ALA A 890 34.67 -5.27 -13.83
N GLY A 891 34.21 -6.51 -13.67
CA GLY A 891 35.04 -7.65 -13.32
C GLY A 891 35.49 -7.66 -11.86
N PRO A 892 36.17 -8.74 -11.44
CA PRO A 892 36.56 -8.93 -10.05
C PRO A 892 37.66 -7.95 -9.63
N SER A 893 37.69 -7.63 -8.34
CA SER A 893 38.79 -6.92 -7.71
C SER A 893 40.12 -7.63 -7.97
N GLN A 894 41.11 -6.92 -8.49
CA GLN A 894 42.42 -7.48 -8.75
C GLN A 894 43.19 -7.61 -7.44
N SER A 895 43.87 -8.73 -7.25
CA SER A 895 44.84 -8.88 -6.16
C SER A 895 46.11 -8.09 -6.50
N GLY A 896 46.15 -6.82 -6.11
CA GLY A 896 47.38 -6.02 -6.15
C GLY A 896 48.50 -6.63 -5.30
N PRO A 897 49.77 -6.25 -5.50
CA PRO A 897 50.88 -6.77 -4.71
C PRO A 897 50.60 -6.52 -3.22
N LEU A 898 50.68 -7.59 -2.43
CA LEU A 898 50.46 -7.61 -0.98
C LEU A 898 51.35 -6.57 -0.28
N VAL A 899 50.84 -5.34 -0.13
CA VAL A 899 51.25 -4.48 0.98
C VAL A 899 50.58 -5.09 2.19
N THR A 900 51.39 -5.72 3.05
CA THR A 900 50.94 -6.35 4.28
C THR A 900 50.42 -5.30 5.27
N HIS A 901 49.19 -4.83 5.06
CA HIS A 901 48.35 -4.36 6.15
C HIS A 901 47.26 -5.41 6.37
N LYS A 902 47.28 -5.96 7.59
CA LYS A 902 46.25 -6.83 8.15
C LYS A 902 44.87 -6.23 7.82
N PRO A 903 43.87 -7.03 7.36
CA PRO A 903 42.53 -6.49 7.11
C PRO A 903 41.96 -5.98 8.43
N GLU A 904 42.05 -4.66 8.66
CA GLU A 904 41.21 -3.99 9.63
C GLU A 904 39.84 -3.86 8.97
N VAL A 905 38.86 -4.56 9.53
CA VAL A 905 37.45 -4.32 9.26
C VAL A 905 37.19 -2.82 9.48
N PRO A 906 36.58 -2.10 8.52
CA PRO A 906 36.34 -0.67 8.65
C PRO A 906 35.56 -0.37 9.94
N LYS A 907 36.06 0.58 10.73
CA LYS A 907 35.50 0.94 12.05
C LYS A 907 34.14 1.66 11.99
N THR A 908 33.59 1.88 10.81
CA THR A 908 32.33 2.59 10.57
C THR A 908 31.66 2.07 9.31
N LEU A 909 30.92 0.96 9.45
CA LEU A 909 29.86 0.63 8.50
C LEU A 909 28.71 1.60 8.75
N VAL A 910 28.11 2.12 7.69
CA VAL A 910 26.97 3.03 7.79
C VAL A 910 25.73 2.26 7.37
N THR A 911 24.74 2.22 8.26
CA THR A 911 23.37 1.83 7.92
C THR A 911 22.72 2.99 7.17
N ARG A 912 22.17 2.72 5.99
CA ARG A 912 21.54 3.73 5.15
C ARG A 912 20.17 4.20 5.64
#